data_AF-A0A1H9NU33-F1
#
_entry.id   AF-A0A1H9NU33-F1
#
_cell.length_a   1.000
_cell.length_b   1.000
_cell.length_c   1.000
_cell.angle_alpha   90.00
_cell.angle_beta   90.00
_cell.angle_gamma   90.00
#
_symmetry.space_group_name_H-M   'P 1'
#
loop_
_entity.id
_entity.type
_entity.pdbx_description
1 polymer ?
#
loop_
_entity_poly.entity_id
_entity_poly.type
_entity_poly.pdbx_seq_one_letter_code
_entity_poly.pdbx_strand_id
1 'polypeptide(L)'
;MADEVAELCERLRQLWEESGKPPLAAVGKRTGVSKSRISELHLGQTVSAPPWNVVQALVETYADHGARAGAVSALTTDLRYWRALHGRAERSPRPTPARRPAAADWTDLVRSHPAWTGVDEASGHVAMAMTAAEQLFAASRAPDDPWRDDALPKRVTAQVGALIGLIGEVGFSPLEAALLALAPLAHHARTVRVDVDEASFARFLDGQQERRLVARGLPEIDKWLRHRWLATQPLPPTSLDLPEPTRRVVVDALDRVTRLFRLSPGDLGNPDRLDLRPRTSHLGGVVVRERLIGLLLAAAHALAVEPIALSPVVVEHLGVPNPVDLARLRSTLAELSWEPVHIGLGLVAECHHEAVMEALRDQVTRVDAVLSAIHAVSADDAHLQPLLLLPARASADRVVPASVDGIPAFTVPVTRFRLDETRVRELLMGEQLYGDRSLAVRELYQNALDACRYRQARHQFLDRTDWSGRITFEQGVDDTGRHYLRCTDNGIGMGAQELREVFSQAGIRFADRPEFAEEQAEWAERDIHLHPNSRFGIGVLSYFMLADEIEVTTCRMDRHGGRPGPVWRVWIVGPGHLFRISQVEDHGTQPGTTVTLYLRDLKSTFSCVEVLDRLLGIAEFHTTAEDDGVAAEWEPFVFRPRNTSGVNGSGELVHGPQEPNGQVVWCENGGALLADGLYTTPAKQLGVLKTLTNHPDLRGAVVNLTRDWVPRLTVDRTTVLDDVSDQVERLLDDAAPTLLVAAPEFLSERWLHHVADTSPGVADIVASAAIETNATSLGEDFARIGCSPGGINNDRSRTNSGAWLHPMPDWILFWHLLAHVPALLGAGGPVRAGSIMPALPSDWTVLARLNRTTRSPDVAARADPVDAADIADVAALLGRGPRAVARRLAELGYPVENPDSLPERAEPGDRALLAALSAGRSIPQGHVAWYSRAANLSPAEVAERLRAYSFDVAEFPVPRRYTEADVVLLSRDLDGRPGWLVGAEVGTRHAESAAEHLRWPLGAVVDRLAVLGYRVTGSADENPAARSWFPSRKPQGRPWLDDPGTDPLIGELDLPDETWSPARALHAAIFVSHRTQRSLSAVLDWIEQQGSCRPRVVPDIDVATRADSAIFHWQRSCQIFLQQHRAPGYLQPLVTRNAHLGPWDGTAARLAELGIAFRPFEDQDGPSLLVRFDERETHSPDEPVSIRQVLGLALTTGLPVAEVVARLEELDFEVEPVEEAIERLMGRVPRVGG
;
A
#
# COMPACT_ATOMS: atom_id res chain seq x y z
N MET A 1 37.71 43.98 -33.17
CA MET A 1 36.63 43.57 -32.24
C MET A 1 37.13 42.76 -31.06
N ALA A 2 38.06 41.80 -31.23
CA ALA A 2 38.95 41.37 -30.12
C ALA A 2 39.72 42.57 -29.50
N ASP A 3 39.87 43.63 -30.30
CA ASP A 3 40.53 44.88 -29.94
C ASP A 3 39.90 45.61 -28.74
N GLU A 4 38.60 45.49 -28.42
CA GLU A 4 38.00 46.25 -27.30
C GLU A 4 38.21 45.60 -25.93
N VAL A 5 38.15 44.26 -25.85
CA VAL A 5 38.53 43.51 -24.63
C VAL A 5 40.04 43.59 -24.43
N ALA A 6 40.82 43.50 -25.52
CA ALA A 6 42.25 43.73 -25.50
C ALA A 6 42.58 45.17 -25.05
N GLU A 7 41.83 46.18 -25.51
CA GLU A 7 41.99 47.57 -25.06
C GLU A 7 41.70 47.71 -23.55
N LEU A 8 40.61 47.12 -23.04
CA LEU A 8 40.30 47.14 -21.60
C LEU A 8 41.41 46.49 -20.76
N CYS A 9 41.89 45.32 -21.19
CA CYS A 9 42.96 44.58 -20.51
C CYS A 9 44.29 45.33 -20.54
N GLU A 10 44.65 45.89 -21.69
CA GLU A 10 45.85 46.69 -21.88
C GLU A 10 45.82 47.94 -21.01
N ARG A 11 44.66 48.62 -20.91
CA ARG A 11 44.50 49.77 -20.02
C ARG A 11 44.64 49.38 -18.55
N LEU A 12 44.04 48.26 -18.12
CA LEU A 12 44.16 47.77 -16.74
C LEU A 12 45.61 47.40 -16.39
N ARG A 13 46.33 46.76 -17.33
CA ARG A 13 47.76 46.48 -17.21
C ARG A 13 48.57 47.76 -17.10
N GLN A 14 48.30 48.74 -17.95
CA GLN A 14 49.00 50.02 -17.93
C GLN A 14 48.76 50.76 -16.60
N LEU A 15 47.53 50.76 -16.07
CA LEU A 15 47.23 51.31 -14.76
C LEU A 15 48.01 50.58 -13.65
N TRP A 16 48.06 49.26 -13.69
CA TRP A 16 48.84 48.44 -12.74
C TRP A 16 50.35 48.78 -12.78
N GLU A 17 50.91 48.96 -13.97
CA GLU A 17 52.32 49.32 -14.15
C GLU A 17 52.62 50.72 -13.61
N GLU A 18 51.76 51.70 -13.91
CA GLU A 18 51.89 53.08 -13.47
C GLU A 18 51.67 53.26 -11.96
N SER A 19 50.86 52.39 -11.34
CA SER A 19 50.67 52.35 -9.89
C SER A 19 51.85 51.74 -9.12
N GLY A 20 52.94 51.35 -9.78
CA GLY A 20 54.13 50.76 -9.14
C GLY A 20 54.11 49.24 -9.05
N LYS A 21 53.32 48.56 -9.88
CA LYS A 21 53.22 47.09 -9.98
C LYS A 21 52.96 46.40 -8.63
N PRO A 22 51.83 46.69 -7.95
CA PRO A 22 51.50 46.02 -6.69
C PRO A 22 51.57 44.49 -6.84
N PRO A 23 52.11 43.76 -5.85
CA PRO A 23 52.18 42.31 -5.92
C PRO A 23 50.79 41.70 -6.13
N LEU A 24 50.64 40.87 -7.16
CA LEU A 24 49.33 40.28 -7.53
C LEU A 24 48.66 39.53 -6.37
N ALA A 25 49.44 38.94 -5.45
CA ALA A 25 48.92 38.31 -4.25
C ALA A 25 48.24 39.30 -3.27
N ALA A 26 48.77 40.53 -3.15
CA ALA A 26 48.19 41.57 -2.32
C ALA A 26 46.94 42.18 -2.98
N VAL A 27 46.95 42.33 -4.30
CA VAL A 27 45.80 42.77 -5.10
C VAL A 27 44.67 41.74 -4.99
N GLY A 28 44.97 40.45 -5.16
CA GLY A 28 43.98 39.38 -5.05
C GLY A 28 43.35 39.29 -3.67
N LYS A 29 44.11 39.51 -2.60
CA LYS A 29 43.58 39.55 -1.22
C LYS A 29 42.60 40.71 -0.97
N ARG A 30 42.76 41.83 -1.68
CA ARG A 30 41.88 43.02 -1.56
C ARG A 30 40.67 42.97 -2.48
N THR A 31 40.81 42.39 -3.67
CA THR A 31 39.78 42.37 -4.71
C THR A 31 38.96 41.08 -4.75
N GLY A 32 39.41 40.02 -4.06
CA GLY A 32 38.79 38.70 -4.12
C GLY A 32 39.09 37.93 -5.41
N VAL A 33 39.90 38.49 -6.32
CA VAL A 33 40.23 37.90 -7.61
C VAL A 33 41.49 37.04 -7.49
N SER A 34 41.49 35.84 -8.07
CA SER A 34 42.65 34.95 -8.00
C SER A 34 43.88 35.52 -8.73
N LYS A 35 45.09 35.18 -8.25
CA LYS A 35 46.34 35.61 -8.88
C LYS A 35 46.43 35.19 -10.36
N SER A 36 45.94 34.00 -10.71
CA SER A 36 45.89 33.52 -12.11
C SER A 36 45.04 34.43 -12.96
N ARG A 37 43.84 34.80 -12.46
CA ARG A 37 42.88 35.60 -13.22
C ARG A 37 43.35 37.04 -13.44
N ILE A 38 44.00 37.65 -12.45
CA ILE A 38 44.62 38.98 -12.63
C ILE A 38 45.78 38.89 -13.64
N SER A 39 46.55 37.79 -13.62
CA SER A 39 47.62 37.55 -14.60
C SER A 39 47.07 37.40 -16.01
N GLU A 40 45.97 36.66 -16.21
CA GLU A 40 45.31 36.52 -17.52
C GLU A 40 44.82 37.87 -18.07
N LEU A 41 44.22 38.71 -17.20
CA LEU A 41 43.79 40.06 -17.56
C LEU A 41 44.98 40.92 -17.99
N HIS A 42 46.09 40.88 -17.25
CA HIS A 42 47.29 41.62 -17.63
C HIS A 42 48.00 41.03 -18.87
N LEU A 43 47.84 39.75 -19.17
CA LEU A 43 48.39 39.14 -20.39
C LEU A 43 47.47 39.29 -21.61
N GLY A 44 46.29 39.92 -21.44
CA GLY A 44 45.29 40.04 -22.50
C GLY A 44 44.73 38.69 -22.97
N GLN A 45 44.84 37.65 -22.14
CA GLN A 45 44.41 36.29 -22.47
C GLN A 45 42.92 36.04 -22.22
N THR A 46 42.20 37.02 -21.70
CA THR A 46 40.76 36.91 -21.44
C THR A 46 39.96 37.17 -22.71
N VAL A 47 39.10 36.21 -23.09
CA VAL A 47 38.27 36.25 -24.31
C VAL A 47 36.99 37.09 -24.13
N SER A 48 36.62 37.40 -22.89
CA SER A 48 35.45 38.22 -22.54
C SER A 48 35.81 39.31 -21.53
N ALA A 49 35.07 40.42 -21.56
CA ALA A 49 35.20 41.47 -20.55
C ALA A 49 34.93 40.90 -19.15
N PRO A 50 35.81 41.15 -18.14
CA PRO A 50 35.53 40.78 -16.76
C PRO A 50 34.29 41.53 -16.23
N PRO A 51 33.59 41.00 -15.22
CA PRO A 51 32.51 41.72 -14.54
C PRO A 51 32.92 43.12 -14.08
N TRP A 52 32.00 44.08 -14.11
CA TRP A 52 32.32 45.48 -13.80
C TRP A 52 32.86 45.67 -12.38
N ASN A 53 32.32 44.95 -11.40
CA ASN A 53 32.80 44.95 -10.02
C ASN A 53 34.29 44.55 -9.93
N VAL A 54 34.76 43.63 -10.78
CA VAL A 54 36.17 43.24 -10.86
C VAL A 54 37.03 44.38 -11.43
N VAL A 55 36.60 45.00 -12.53
CA VAL A 55 37.30 46.15 -13.13
C VAL A 55 37.39 47.30 -12.14
N GLN A 56 36.27 47.63 -11.49
CA GLN A 56 36.20 48.67 -10.47
C GLN A 56 37.15 48.39 -9.29
N ALA A 57 37.10 47.18 -8.72
CA ALA A 57 37.95 46.81 -7.60
C ALA A 57 39.45 46.85 -7.95
N LEU A 58 39.82 46.45 -9.17
CA LEU A 58 41.21 46.54 -9.65
C LEU A 58 41.65 48.00 -9.82
N VAL A 59 40.84 48.83 -10.47
CA VAL A 59 41.14 50.26 -10.67
C VAL A 59 41.30 50.99 -9.33
N GLU A 60 40.37 50.77 -8.40
CA GLU A 60 40.42 51.34 -7.06
C GLU A 60 41.65 50.85 -6.29
N THR A 61 41.97 49.55 -6.36
CA THR A 61 43.13 48.97 -5.67
C THR A 61 44.46 49.49 -6.22
N TYR A 62 44.56 49.67 -7.54
CA TYR A 62 45.75 50.22 -8.19
C TYR A 62 45.92 51.71 -7.86
N ALA A 63 44.83 52.48 -7.91
CA ALA A 63 44.82 53.88 -7.49
C ALA A 63 45.28 54.06 -6.04
N ASP A 64 44.74 53.25 -5.12
CA ASP A 64 45.10 53.23 -3.70
C ASP A 64 46.58 52.93 -3.49
N HIS A 65 47.12 51.97 -4.23
CA HIS A 65 48.52 51.57 -4.12
C HIS A 65 49.45 52.63 -4.67
N GLY A 66 49.15 53.18 -5.85
CA GLY A 66 49.92 54.25 -6.47
C GLY A 66 49.98 55.50 -5.58
N ALA A 67 48.84 55.90 -4.99
CA ALA A 67 48.78 57.03 -4.06
C ALA A 67 49.67 56.83 -2.82
N ARG A 68 49.72 55.61 -2.26
CA ARG A 68 50.58 55.28 -1.10
C ARG A 68 52.06 55.19 -1.47
N ALA A 69 52.37 54.80 -2.70
CA ALA A 69 53.74 54.65 -3.21
C ALA A 69 54.33 55.97 -3.76
N GLY A 70 53.57 57.07 -3.76
CA GLY A 70 53.99 58.33 -4.39
C GLY A 70 54.10 58.26 -5.92
N ALA A 71 53.51 57.22 -6.53
CA ALA A 71 53.47 57.02 -7.97
C ALA A 71 52.22 57.72 -8.54
N VAL A 72 52.43 58.74 -9.38
CA VAL A 72 51.34 59.45 -10.06
C VAL A 72 51.04 58.71 -11.36
N SER A 73 49.91 57.99 -11.41
CA SER A 73 49.45 57.39 -12.66
C SER A 73 49.00 58.46 -13.66
N ALA A 74 49.38 58.29 -14.92
CA ALA A 74 48.96 59.15 -16.03
C ALA A 74 47.56 58.77 -16.55
N LEU A 75 47.09 57.57 -16.23
CA LEU A 75 45.75 57.08 -16.50
C LEU A 75 44.73 57.56 -15.47
N THR A 76 43.52 57.85 -15.93
CA THR A 76 42.43 58.32 -15.08
C THR A 76 41.94 57.23 -14.13
N THR A 77 41.80 57.56 -12.84
CA THR A 77 41.12 56.72 -11.84
C THR A 77 39.60 56.97 -11.83
N ASP A 78 39.10 57.81 -12.75
CA ASP A 78 37.68 58.09 -12.91
C ASP A 78 36.92 56.85 -13.38
N LEU A 79 36.09 56.30 -12.50
CA LEU A 79 35.25 55.14 -12.78
C LEU A 79 34.31 55.36 -13.97
N ARG A 80 33.94 56.60 -14.32
CA ARG A 80 33.10 56.86 -15.51
C ARG A 80 33.81 56.51 -16.82
N TYR A 81 35.12 56.80 -16.89
CA TYR A 81 35.95 56.42 -18.04
C TYR A 81 36.04 54.90 -18.17
N TRP A 82 36.33 54.22 -17.06
CA TRP A 82 36.40 52.76 -17.02
C TRP A 82 35.05 52.11 -17.32
N ARG A 83 33.94 52.71 -16.86
CA ARG A 83 32.58 52.21 -17.15
C ARG A 83 32.23 52.31 -18.62
N ALA A 84 32.65 53.39 -19.29
CA ALA A 84 32.46 53.56 -20.72
C ALA A 84 33.32 52.56 -21.52
N LEU A 85 34.57 52.32 -21.11
CA LEU A 85 35.47 51.35 -21.74
C LEU A 85 34.97 49.91 -21.54
N HIS A 86 34.56 49.56 -20.32
CA HIS A 86 33.93 48.28 -19.99
C HIS A 86 32.64 48.05 -20.77
N GLY A 87 31.77 49.06 -20.85
CA GLY A 87 30.52 48.95 -21.61
C GLY A 87 30.71 48.78 -23.12
N ARG A 88 31.86 49.17 -23.70
CA ARG A 88 32.22 48.80 -25.09
C ARG A 88 32.62 47.32 -25.17
N ALA A 89 33.53 46.90 -24.29
CA ALA A 89 33.98 45.51 -24.19
C ALA A 89 32.84 44.51 -23.86
N GLU A 90 31.81 44.93 -23.12
CA GLU A 90 30.61 44.13 -22.79
C GLU A 90 29.62 44.02 -23.96
N ARG A 91 29.59 45.03 -24.86
CA ARG A 91 28.74 45.05 -26.06
C ARG A 91 29.38 44.35 -27.27
N SER A 92 30.64 43.91 -27.15
CA SER A 92 31.26 43.02 -28.12
C SER A 92 30.48 41.69 -28.18
N PRO A 93 30.09 41.20 -29.37
CA PRO A 93 29.25 40.02 -29.48
C PRO A 93 29.93 38.81 -28.83
N ARG A 94 29.19 38.12 -27.96
CA ARG A 94 29.53 36.78 -27.46
C ARG A 94 29.89 35.87 -28.65
N PRO A 95 30.81 34.91 -28.49
CA PRO A 95 31.17 34.01 -29.58
C PRO A 95 29.90 33.41 -30.17
N THR A 96 29.69 33.72 -31.45
CA THR A 96 28.66 33.16 -32.31
C THR A 96 28.72 31.62 -32.21
N PRO A 97 27.58 30.90 -32.23
CA PRO A 97 27.58 29.45 -32.24
C PRO A 97 28.61 28.91 -33.24
N ALA A 98 29.35 27.89 -32.83
CA ALA A 98 30.43 27.28 -33.58
C ALA A 98 30.09 27.23 -35.08
N ARG A 99 30.76 28.09 -35.85
CA ARG A 99 30.61 28.14 -37.29
C ARG A 99 30.97 26.76 -37.81
N ARG A 100 30.07 26.13 -38.59
CA ARG A 100 30.34 24.84 -39.25
C ARG A 100 31.75 24.89 -39.87
N PRO A 101 32.69 24.03 -39.43
CA PRO A 101 34.05 24.08 -39.94
C PRO A 101 34.05 23.91 -41.46
N ALA A 102 34.85 24.72 -42.15
CA ALA A 102 34.97 24.63 -43.61
C ALA A 102 35.63 23.30 -43.99
N ALA A 103 35.44 22.84 -45.23
CA ALA A 103 36.08 21.60 -45.71
C ALA A 103 37.62 21.61 -45.52
N ALA A 104 38.25 22.79 -45.62
CA ALA A 104 39.68 23.00 -45.38
C ALA A 104 40.13 22.61 -43.95
N ASP A 105 39.30 22.85 -42.92
CA ASP A 105 39.63 22.53 -41.53
C ASP A 105 39.81 21.00 -41.31
N TRP A 106 39.05 20.18 -42.03
CA TRP A 106 39.05 18.73 -41.87
C TRP A 106 40.19 18.06 -42.62
N THR A 107 40.50 18.55 -43.81
CA THR A 107 41.68 18.10 -44.57
C THR A 107 42.97 18.43 -43.83
N ASP A 108 43.02 19.60 -43.18
CA ASP A 108 44.17 19.99 -42.36
C ASP A 108 44.28 19.14 -41.09
N LEU A 109 43.15 18.80 -40.46
CA LEU A 109 43.12 17.89 -39.31
C LEU A 109 43.71 16.50 -39.66
N VAL A 110 43.34 15.95 -40.83
CA VAL A 110 43.86 14.66 -41.29
C VAL A 110 45.33 14.75 -41.69
N ARG A 111 45.73 15.82 -42.38
CA ARG A 111 47.13 16.04 -42.80
C ARG A 111 48.07 16.18 -41.61
N SER A 112 47.65 16.87 -40.55
CA SER A 112 48.44 17.13 -39.34
C SER A 112 48.28 16.06 -38.26
N HIS A 113 47.60 14.95 -38.56
CA HIS A 113 47.29 13.93 -37.57
C HIS A 113 48.57 13.29 -36.98
N PRO A 114 48.70 13.15 -35.64
CA PRO A 114 49.92 12.64 -35.00
C PRO A 114 50.35 11.23 -35.40
N ALA A 115 49.40 10.40 -35.85
CA ALA A 115 49.69 9.04 -36.33
C ALA A 115 50.62 8.98 -37.56
N TRP A 116 50.83 10.09 -38.27
CA TRP A 116 51.81 10.16 -39.38
C TRP A 116 53.26 10.27 -38.91
N THR A 117 53.49 10.53 -37.62
CA THR A 117 54.84 10.70 -37.05
C THR A 117 55.61 9.37 -37.14
N GLY A 118 56.79 9.37 -37.77
CA GLY A 118 57.63 8.18 -37.91
C GLY A 118 57.20 7.21 -39.02
N VAL A 119 56.32 7.63 -39.93
CA VAL A 119 55.86 6.84 -41.08
C VAL A 119 56.66 7.22 -42.34
N ASP A 120 57.54 6.32 -42.81
CA ASP A 120 58.24 6.49 -44.10
C ASP A 120 57.26 6.35 -45.30
N GLU A 121 57.44 7.17 -46.34
CA GLU A 121 56.63 7.17 -47.59
C GLU A 121 55.12 7.52 -47.43
N ALA A 122 54.77 8.39 -46.47
CA ALA A 122 53.36 8.73 -46.18
C ALA A 122 52.64 9.58 -47.25
N SER A 123 53.35 10.29 -48.15
CA SER A 123 52.75 11.37 -48.98
C SER A 123 51.57 10.92 -49.85
N GLY A 124 51.61 9.72 -50.43
CA GLY A 124 50.50 9.18 -51.23
C GLY A 124 49.28 8.75 -50.39
N HIS A 125 49.52 8.21 -49.20
CA HIS A 125 48.47 7.80 -48.26
C HIS A 125 47.81 9.02 -47.58
N VAL A 126 48.58 10.08 -47.31
CA VAL A 126 48.07 11.35 -46.80
C VAL A 126 47.14 11.99 -47.83
N ALA A 127 47.53 12.02 -49.11
CA ALA A 127 46.66 12.54 -50.17
C ALA A 127 45.35 11.73 -50.30
N MET A 128 45.45 10.40 -50.28
CA MET A 128 44.28 9.51 -50.27
C MET A 128 43.37 9.77 -49.06
N ALA A 129 43.94 9.89 -47.86
CA ALA A 129 43.19 10.15 -46.64
C ALA A 129 42.50 11.51 -46.67
N MET A 130 43.16 12.55 -47.22
CA MET A 130 42.52 13.85 -47.40
C MET A 130 41.32 13.77 -48.36
N THR A 131 41.45 13.09 -49.51
CA THR A 131 40.33 12.89 -50.45
C THR A 131 39.17 12.14 -49.80
N ALA A 132 39.47 11.08 -49.04
CA ALA A 132 38.45 10.35 -48.30
C ALA A 132 37.78 11.22 -47.22
N ALA A 133 38.55 12.06 -46.52
CA ALA A 133 38.03 12.97 -45.49
C ALA A 133 37.05 14.01 -46.07
N GLU A 134 37.33 14.54 -47.26
CA GLU A 134 36.40 15.45 -47.96
C GLU A 134 35.06 14.77 -48.27
N GLN A 135 35.09 13.53 -48.76
CA GLN A 135 33.89 12.75 -49.06
C GLN A 135 33.09 12.41 -47.79
N LEU A 136 33.77 12.01 -46.71
CA LEU A 136 33.13 11.72 -45.42
C LEU A 136 32.52 12.98 -44.79
N PHE A 137 33.21 14.11 -44.86
CA PHE A 137 32.68 15.38 -44.38
C PHE A 137 31.47 15.85 -45.19
N ALA A 138 31.49 15.66 -46.52
CA ALA A 138 30.32 15.95 -47.35
C ALA A 138 29.13 15.05 -46.95
N ALA A 139 29.39 13.76 -46.71
CA ALA A 139 28.38 12.79 -46.26
C ALA A 139 27.89 13.03 -44.83
N SER A 140 28.66 13.75 -44.01
CA SER A 140 28.25 14.13 -42.66
C SER A 140 27.39 15.39 -42.63
N ARG A 141 27.05 16.04 -43.74
CA ARG A 141 26.14 17.21 -43.71
C ARG A 141 24.69 16.77 -43.50
N ALA A 142 24.03 17.31 -42.48
CA ALA A 142 22.60 17.06 -42.22
C ALA A 142 21.86 18.36 -41.78
N PRO A 143 20.52 18.33 -41.64
CA PRO A 143 19.72 19.43 -41.11
C PRO A 143 20.10 19.76 -39.66
N ASP A 144 19.66 20.91 -39.16
CA ASP A 144 19.97 21.36 -37.79
C ASP A 144 19.40 20.40 -36.73
N ASP A 145 20.32 19.69 -36.08
CA ASP A 145 20.06 18.75 -34.99
C ASP A 145 20.79 19.24 -33.72
N PRO A 146 20.07 19.53 -32.62
CA PRO A 146 20.66 20.10 -31.42
C PRO A 146 21.57 19.12 -30.65
N TRP A 147 21.41 17.82 -30.84
CA TRP A 147 22.24 16.80 -30.16
C TRP A 147 23.51 16.46 -30.92
N ARG A 148 23.62 16.98 -32.14
CA ARG A 148 24.74 16.71 -33.01
C ARG A 148 25.91 17.62 -32.67
N ASP A 149 27.09 17.01 -32.65
CA ASP A 149 28.33 17.68 -32.31
C ASP A 149 29.35 17.58 -33.45
N ASP A 150 29.41 18.63 -34.26
CA ASP A 150 30.34 18.74 -35.37
C ASP A 150 31.81 18.83 -34.91
N ALA A 151 32.07 19.11 -33.63
CA ALA A 151 33.42 19.16 -33.07
C ALA A 151 33.89 17.78 -32.57
N LEU A 152 33.01 16.78 -32.46
CA LEU A 152 33.36 15.44 -31.97
C LEU A 152 34.55 14.82 -32.73
N PRO A 153 34.60 14.80 -34.08
CA PRO A 153 35.75 14.19 -34.76
C PRO A 153 37.08 14.91 -34.49
N LYS A 154 37.05 16.25 -34.27
CA LYS A 154 38.22 17.02 -33.83
C LYS A 154 38.67 16.58 -32.43
N ARG A 155 37.73 16.43 -31.49
CA ARG A 155 38.04 15.95 -30.13
C ARG A 155 38.58 14.53 -30.12
N VAL A 156 37.97 13.59 -30.86
CA VAL A 156 38.48 12.21 -30.97
C VAL A 156 39.90 12.21 -31.54
N THR A 157 40.16 12.99 -32.59
CA THR A 157 41.50 13.15 -33.17
C THR A 157 42.52 13.65 -32.14
N ALA A 158 42.16 14.68 -31.37
CA ALA A 158 43.02 15.19 -30.30
C ALA A 158 43.31 14.14 -29.23
N GLN A 159 42.31 13.34 -28.84
CA GLN A 159 42.49 12.25 -27.88
C GLN A 159 43.33 11.11 -28.45
N VAL A 160 43.17 10.73 -29.72
CA VAL A 160 44.07 9.77 -30.38
C VAL A 160 45.51 10.27 -30.32
N GLY A 161 45.74 11.56 -30.62
CA GLY A 161 47.05 12.19 -30.52
C GLY A 161 47.65 12.11 -29.11
N ALA A 162 46.86 12.45 -28.09
CA ALA A 162 47.27 12.37 -26.69
C ALA A 162 47.63 10.93 -26.28
N LEU A 163 46.81 9.95 -26.65
CA LEU A 163 47.06 8.53 -26.34
C LEU A 163 48.29 7.97 -27.07
N ILE A 164 48.50 8.35 -28.34
CA ILE A 164 49.73 8.00 -29.09
C ILE A 164 50.96 8.54 -28.36
N GLY A 165 50.90 9.78 -27.86
CA GLY A 165 51.97 10.37 -27.05
C GLY A 165 52.30 9.59 -25.77
N LEU A 166 51.32 8.90 -25.18
CA LEU A 166 51.50 8.08 -23.97
C LEU A 166 52.07 6.70 -24.25
N ILE A 167 51.67 6.05 -25.35
CA ILE A 167 52.15 4.70 -25.70
C ILE A 167 53.54 4.68 -26.37
N GLY A 168 54.12 5.85 -26.66
CA GLY A 168 55.49 6.00 -27.17
C GLY A 168 55.64 5.73 -28.67
N GLU A 169 56.85 5.35 -29.11
CA GLU A 169 57.17 5.06 -30.52
C GLU A 169 56.55 3.73 -31.01
N VAL A 170 55.23 3.70 -31.11
CA VAL A 170 54.51 2.66 -31.83
C VAL A 170 54.59 2.98 -33.32
N GLY A 171 55.48 2.29 -34.06
CA GLY A 171 55.57 2.47 -35.50
C GLY A 171 54.27 2.05 -36.19
N PHE A 172 53.52 3.00 -36.73
CA PHE A 172 52.31 2.75 -37.53
C PHE A 172 52.66 2.59 -39.01
N SER A 173 51.96 1.70 -39.71
CA SER A 173 52.03 1.67 -41.18
C SER A 173 51.27 2.87 -41.77
N PRO A 174 51.57 3.28 -43.03
CA PRO A 174 50.82 4.34 -43.70
C PRO A 174 49.29 4.10 -43.73
N LEU A 175 48.87 2.83 -43.81
CA LEU A 175 47.46 2.46 -43.80
C LEU A 175 46.84 2.54 -42.40
N GLU A 176 47.55 2.14 -41.34
CA GLU A 176 47.07 2.32 -39.96
C GLU A 176 46.94 3.81 -39.60
N ALA A 177 47.91 4.64 -39.99
CA ALA A 177 47.85 6.08 -39.79
C ALA A 177 46.66 6.71 -40.54
N ALA A 178 46.40 6.27 -41.78
CA ALA A 178 45.21 6.68 -42.54
C ALA A 178 43.91 6.27 -41.83
N LEU A 179 43.81 5.03 -41.33
CA LEU A 179 42.62 4.53 -40.63
C LEU A 179 42.37 5.27 -39.31
N LEU A 180 43.42 5.56 -38.54
CA LEU A 180 43.34 6.35 -37.31
C LEU A 180 42.82 7.77 -37.58
N ALA A 181 43.30 8.41 -38.65
CA ALA A 181 42.87 9.75 -39.02
C ALA A 181 41.44 9.81 -39.62
N LEU A 182 41.02 8.75 -40.34
CA LEU A 182 39.72 8.70 -41.02
C LEU A 182 38.57 8.19 -40.13
N ALA A 183 38.85 7.32 -39.17
CA ALA A 183 37.83 6.67 -38.35
C ALA A 183 36.87 7.64 -37.64
N PRO A 184 37.32 8.77 -37.05
CA PRO A 184 36.41 9.72 -36.41
C PRO A 184 35.39 10.33 -37.40
N LEU A 185 35.84 10.70 -38.60
CA LEU A 185 34.98 11.24 -39.66
C LEU A 185 34.06 10.16 -40.25
N ALA A 186 34.58 8.94 -40.41
CA ALA A 186 33.80 7.82 -40.92
C ALA A 186 32.63 7.49 -39.97
N HIS A 187 32.91 7.38 -38.67
CA HIS A 187 31.87 7.18 -37.66
C HIS A 187 30.81 8.29 -37.71
N HIS A 188 31.26 9.55 -37.71
CA HIS A 188 30.36 10.71 -37.71
C HIS A 188 29.52 10.85 -39.00
N ALA A 189 30.03 10.39 -40.15
CA ALA A 189 29.26 10.37 -41.39
C ALA A 189 28.21 9.23 -41.42
N ARG A 190 28.54 8.07 -40.85
CA ARG A 190 27.65 6.90 -40.84
C ARG A 190 26.43 7.06 -39.94
N THR A 191 26.54 7.85 -38.88
CA THR A 191 25.41 8.14 -37.97
C THR A 191 24.35 9.04 -38.60
N VAL A 192 24.65 9.72 -39.70
CA VAL A 192 23.69 10.58 -40.44
C VAL A 192 22.80 9.80 -41.40
N ARG A 193 23.33 8.72 -41.99
CA ARG A 193 22.75 8.09 -43.19
C ARG A 193 21.77 6.97 -42.88
N VAL A 194 21.14 6.99 -41.70
CA VAL A 194 20.25 5.90 -41.27
C VAL A 194 18.80 6.35 -41.38
N ASP A 195 18.07 5.75 -42.32
CA ASP A 195 16.63 5.94 -42.43
C ASP A 195 15.94 5.30 -41.23
N VAL A 196 14.98 6.03 -40.64
CA VAL A 196 14.22 5.56 -39.48
C VAL A 196 13.07 4.68 -39.97
N ASP A 197 13.06 3.42 -39.55
CA ASP A 197 11.88 2.57 -39.67
C ASP A 197 10.88 2.96 -38.58
N GLU A 198 9.91 3.79 -38.96
CA GLU A 198 8.91 4.35 -38.04
C GLU A 198 8.13 3.27 -37.28
N ALA A 199 7.92 2.07 -37.85
CA ALA A 199 7.24 0.98 -37.16
C ALA A 199 8.10 0.36 -36.04
N SER A 200 9.39 0.20 -36.26
CA SER A 200 10.32 -0.29 -35.23
C SER A 200 10.64 0.78 -34.19
N PHE A 201 10.69 2.06 -34.59
CA PHE A 201 10.86 3.17 -33.66
C PHE A 201 9.64 3.32 -32.73
N ALA A 202 8.41 3.19 -33.26
CA ALA A 202 7.21 3.21 -32.43
C ALA A 202 7.22 2.11 -31.34
N ARG A 203 7.69 0.90 -31.68
CA ARG A 203 7.85 -0.20 -30.70
C ARG A 203 8.92 0.10 -29.65
N PHE A 204 9.98 0.83 -30.01
CA PHE A 204 10.99 1.28 -29.05
C PHE A 204 10.39 2.30 -28.06
N LEU A 205 9.50 3.17 -28.52
CA LEU A 205 8.81 4.14 -27.68
C LEU A 205 7.80 3.53 -26.71
N ASP A 206 7.47 2.24 -26.81
CA ASP A 206 6.56 1.57 -25.88
C ASP A 206 7.16 1.29 -24.50
N GLY A 207 8.46 1.53 -24.32
CA GLY A 207 9.13 1.45 -23.03
C GLY A 207 8.61 2.48 -22.01
N GLN A 208 8.60 2.11 -20.73
CA GLN A 208 8.08 2.96 -19.64
C GLN A 208 8.81 4.31 -19.52
N GLN A 209 10.12 4.35 -19.76
CA GLN A 209 10.92 5.57 -19.66
C GLN A 209 10.71 6.46 -20.91
N GLU A 210 10.69 5.86 -22.09
CA GLU A 210 10.49 6.53 -23.37
C GLU A 210 9.11 7.19 -23.44
N ARG A 211 8.05 6.50 -23.02
CA ARG A 211 6.70 7.08 -22.96
C ARG A 211 6.63 8.33 -22.10
N ARG A 212 7.33 8.35 -20.95
CA ARG A 212 7.38 9.52 -20.06
C ARG A 212 8.09 10.70 -20.71
N LEU A 213 9.20 10.45 -21.40
CA LEU A 213 9.95 11.50 -22.11
C LEU A 213 9.14 12.07 -23.29
N VAL A 214 8.48 11.21 -24.07
CA VAL A 214 7.62 11.62 -25.19
C VAL A 214 6.44 12.48 -24.73
N ALA A 215 5.85 12.19 -23.57
CA ALA A 215 4.72 12.94 -23.02
C ALA A 215 5.00 14.44 -22.82
N ARG A 216 6.28 14.85 -22.74
CA ARG A 216 6.69 16.26 -22.62
C ARG A 216 6.59 17.07 -23.92
N GLY A 217 6.46 16.41 -25.06
CA GLY A 217 6.21 17.07 -26.35
C GLY A 217 7.34 17.98 -26.88
N LEU A 218 8.58 17.84 -26.38
CA LEU A 218 9.71 18.62 -26.86
C LEU A 218 10.40 18.00 -28.09
N PRO A 219 10.63 18.76 -29.18
CA PRO A 219 11.33 18.27 -30.37
C PRO A 219 12.75 17.74 -30.11
N GLU A 220 13.45 18.34 -29.15
CA GLU A 220 14.79 17.92 -28.73
C GLU A 220 14.77 16.50 -28.16
N ILE A 221 13.73 16.14 -27.40
CA ILE A 221 13.59 14.81 -26.79
C ILE A 221 13.32 13.75 -27.87
N ASP A 222 12.43 14.03 -28.82
CA ASP A 222 12.15 13.13 -29.95
C ASP A 222 13.42 12.86 -30.77
N LYS A 223 14.19 13.90 -31.10
CA LYS A 223 15.47 13.75 -31.81
C LYS A 223 16.47 12.90 -31.02
N TRP A 224 16.61 13.12 -29.71
CA TRP A 224 17.48 12.30 -28.86
C TRP A 224 17.07 10.83 -28.85
N LEU A 225 15.77 10.54 -28.67
CA LEU A 225 15.23 9.18 -28.67
C LEU A 225 15.47 8.47 -30.00
N ARG A 226 15.32 9.17 -31.13
CA ARG A 226 15.65 8.64 -32.47
C ARG A 226 17.11 8.25 -32.56
N HIS A 227 18.03 9.09 -32.12
CA HIS A 227 19.46 8.74 -32.11
C HIS A 227 19.78 7.58 -31.17
N ARG A 228 19.12 7.50 -30.01
CA ARG A 228 19.27 6.39 -29.07
C ARG A 228 18.83 5.07 -29.71
N TRP A 229 17.71 5.08 -30.42
CA TRP A 229 17.25 3.96 -31.21
C TRP A 229 18.23 3.62 -32.33
N LEU A 230 18.71 4.61 -33.10
CA LEU A 230 19.71 4.44 -34.16
C LEU A 230 21.04 3.87 -33.65
N ALA A 231 21.41 4.14 -32.39
CA ALA A 231 22.59 3.56 -31.76
C ALA A 231 22.45 2.04 -31.57
N THR A 232 21.21 1.53 -31.43
CA THR A 232 20.92 0.08 -31.35
C THR A 232 20.89 -0.60 -32.72
N GLN A 233 20.77 0.18 -33.80
CA GLN A 233 20.74 -0.34 -35.16
C GLN A 233 22.16 -0.58 -35.71
N PRO A 234 22.34 -1.52 -36.66
CA PRO A 234 23.60 -1.67 -37.38
C PRO A 234 23.97 -0.39 -38.12
N LEU A 235 25.24 0.01 -38.06
CA LEU A 235 25.73 1.16 -38.83
C LEU A 235 25.75 0.83 -40.33
N PRO A 236 25.33 1.75 -41.22
CA PRO A 236 25.45 1.56 -42.67
C PRO A 236 26.92 1.47 -43.06
N PRO A 237 27.26 0.83 -44.19
CA PRO A 237 28.65 0.71 -44.62
C PRO A 237 29.25 2.08 -44.97
N THR A 238 30.55 2.24 -44.76
CA THR A 238 31.27 3.47 -45.15
C THR A 238 31.24 3.64 -46.66
N SER A 239 30.91 4.85 -47.12
CA SER A 239 30.77 5.17 -48.54
C SER A 239 31.90 6.09 -48.97
N LEU A 240 32.89 5.53 -49.65
CA LEU A 240 34.05 6.23 -50.20
C LEU A 240 34.23 5.88 -51.69
N ASP A 241 34.51 6.88 -52.50
CA ASP A 241 34.90 6.75 -53.89
C ASP A 241 36.43 6.82 -53.99
N LEU A 242 37.06 5.65 -53.86
CA LEU A 242 38.51 5.43 -53.98
C LEU A 242 38.76 4.35 -55.06
N PRO A 243 39.97 4.29 -55.65
CA PRO A 243 40.32 3.21 -56.59
C PRO A 243 40.29 1.81 -55.93
N GLU A 244 39.85 0.79 -56.66
CA GLU A 244 39.98 -0.62 -56.25
C GLU A 244 41.42 -1.12 -56.46
N PRO A 245 41.97 -2.01 -55.59
CA PRO A 245 41.36 -2.66 -54.43
C PRO A 245 41.39 -1.83 -53.13
N THR A 246 41.91 -0.60 -53.17
CA THR A 246 42.13 0.27 -52.00
C THR A 246 40.84 0.60 -51.25
N ARG A 247 39.80 0.94 -52.01
CA ARG A 247 38.46 1.24 -51.48
C ARG A 247 37.96 0.15 -50.56
N ARG A 248 37.93 -1.10 -51.02
CA ARG A 248 37.37 -2.23 -50.28
C ARG A 248 38.07 -2.42 -48.93
N VAL A 249 39.40 -2.41 -48.91
CA VAL A 249 40.16 -2.61 -47.67
C VAL A 249 39.95 -1.47 -46.68
N VAL A 250 40.00 -0.22 -47.14
CA VAL A 250 39.82 0.95 -46.26
C VAL A 250 38.40 0.98 -45.70
N VAL A 251 37.38 0.78 -46.53
CA VAL A 251 35.97 0.75 -46.11
C VAL A 251 35.71 -0.39 -45.13
N ASP A 252 36.14 -1.61 -45.46
CA ASP A 252 35.94 -2.79 -44.61
C ASP A 252 36.65 -2.63 -43.24
N ALA A 253 37.86 -2.06 -43.23
CA ALA A 253 38.60 -1.81 -42.01
C ALA A 253 37.95 -0.70 -41.17
N LEU A 254 37.56 0.42 -41.79
CA LEU A 254 36.83 1.52 -41.11
C LEU A 254 35.54 1.02 -40.48
N ASP A 255 34.78 0.19 -41.22
CA ASP A 255 33.51 -0.35 -40.74
C ASP A 255 33.69 -1.23 -39.50
N ARG A 256 34.74 -2.06 -39.49
CA ARG A 256 35.11 -2.90 -38.35
C ARG A 256 35.61 -2.10 -37.15
N VAL A 257 36.56 -1.18 -37.33
CA VAL A 257 37.15 -0.45 -36.18
C VAL A 257 36.17 0.54 -35.55
N THR A 258 35.34 1.22 -36.34
CA THR A 258 34.36 2.18 -35.80
C THR A 258 33.15 1.52 -35.15
N ARG A 259 32.92 0.21 -35.37
CA ARG A 259 31.93 -0.58 -34.63
C ARG A 259 32.25 -0.63 -33.14
N LEU A 260 33.54 -0.63 -32.77
CA LEU A 260 33.97 -0.72 -31.37
C LEU A 260 33.49 0.46 -30.52
N PHE A 261 33.16 1.61 -31.13
CA PHE A 261 32.67 2.80 -30.41
C PHE A 261 31.32 2.55 -29.72
N ARG A 262 30.55 1.58 -30.23
CA ARG A 262 29.23 1.19 -29.72
C ARG A 262 29.26 -0.04 -28.80
N LEU A 263 30.41 -0.67 -28.59
CA LEU A 263 30.52 -1.85 -27.73
C LEU A 263 30.51 -1.45 -26.25
N SER A 264 30.00 -2.36 -25.41
CA SER A 264 30.08 -2.21 -23.96
C SER A 264 31.53 -2.45 -23.48
N PRO A 265 31.93 -1.92 -22.30
CA PRO A 265 33.24 -2.22 -21.73
C PRO A 265 33.49 -3.74 -21.58
N GLY A 266 32.46 -4.51 -21.22
CA GLY A 266 32.57 -5.97 -21.13
C GLY A 266 32.82 -6.65 -22.48
N ASP A 267 32.18 -6.18 -23.56
CA ASP A 267 32.43 -6.69 -24.91
C ASP A 267 33.82 -6.30 -25.43
N LEU A 268 34.31 -5.10 -25.08
CA LEU A 268 35.66 -4.66 -25.42
C LEU A 268 36.75 -5.50 -24.73
N GLY A 269 36.46 -6.00 -23.52
CA GLY A 269 37.35 -6.91 -22.78
C GLY A 269 37.32 -8.35 -23.28
N ASN A 270 36.47 -8.70 -24.26
CA ASN A 270 36.33 -10.05 -24.77
C ASN A 270 36.86 -10.16 -26.22
N PRO A 271 38.01 -10.83 -26.45
CA PRO A 271 38.61 -11.00 -27.79
C PRO A 271 37.67 -11.56 -28.85
N ASP A 272 36.74 -12.43 -28.48
CA ASP A 272 35.79 -13.07 -29.41
C ASP A 272 34.67 -12.14 -29.82
N ARG A 273 34.34 -11.15 -28.97
CA ARG A 273 33.29 -10.15 -29.23
C ARG A 273 33.80 -8.95 -30.02
N LEU A 274 35.12 -8.75 -30.10
CA LEU A 274 35.71 -7.69 -30.92
C LEU A 274 35.42 -7.91 -32.41
N ASP A 275 35.30 -9.16 -32.88
CA ASP A 275 35.11 -9.50 -34.30
C ASP A 275 36.18 -8.86 -35.21
N LEU A 276 37.38 -8.65 -34.63
CA LEU A 276 38.56 -8.11 -35.30
C LEU A 276 39.59 -9.21 -35.49
N ARG A 277 40.15 -9.30 -36.69
CA ARG A 277 41.15 -10.32 -37.04
C ARG A 277 42.50 -10.01 -36.37
N PRO A 278 43.23 -11.01 -35.83
CA PRO A 278 44.59 -10.81 -35.32
C PRO A 278 45.60 -10.38 -36.39
N ARG A 279 45.42 -10.77 -37.67
CA ARG A 279 46.26 -10.38 -38.84
C ARG A 279 45.48 -10.27 -40.17
N THR A 280 45.67 -9.11 -40.82
CA THR A 280 45.52 -8.69 -42.25
C THR A 280 44.21 -8.67 -43.03
N SER A 281 43.90 -7.44 -43.51
CA SER A 281 43.55 -7.13 -44.90
C SER A 281 44.84 -6.79 -45.69
N HIS A 282 45.01 -7.28 -46.91
CA HIS A 282 46.20 -7.00 -47.73
C HIS A 282 45.88 -6.00 -48.85
N LEU A 283 46.46 -4.80 -48.80
CA LEU A 283 46.87 -4.07 -50.00
C LEU A 283 48.38 -4.21 -50.14
N GLY A 284 48.83 -4.91 -51.17
CA GLY A 284 50.25 -4.94 -51.52
C GLY A 284 51.21 -5.53 -50.47
N GLY A 285 50.72 -6.27 -49.47
CA GLY A 285 51.56 -6.93 -48.44
C GLY A 285 51.69 -6.22 -47.09
N VAL A 286 51.06 -5.06 -46.89
CA VAL A 286 51.10 -4.32 -45.61
C VAL A 286 50.17 -4.96 -44.56
N VAL A 287 50.67 -5.15 -43.33
CA VAL A 287 49.92 -5.74 -42.21
C VAL A 287 49.26 -4.65 -41.36
N VAL A 288 47.92 -4.66 -41.26
CA VAL A 288 47.15 -3.75 -40.38
C VAL A 288 46.79 -4.47 -39.08
N ARG A 289 47.16 -3.88 -37.94
CA ARG A 289 46.82 -4.36 -36.59
C ARG A 289 45.47 -3.79 -36.14
N GLU A 290 44.38 -4.32 -36.72
CA GLU A 290 43.02 -3.81 -36.48
C GLU A 290 42.62 -3.77 -35.00
N ARG A 291 43.01 -4.79 -34.22
CA ARG A 291 42.75 -4.83 -32.76
C ARG A 291 43.43 -3.68 -32.02
N LEU A 292 44.70 -3.40 -32.34
CA LEU A 292 45.47 -2.32 -31.71
C LEU A 292 44.85 -0.95 -32.00
N ILE A 293 44.65 -0.62 -33.28
CA ILE A 293 44.09 0.67 -33.66
C ILE A 293 42.62 0.80 -33.26
N GLY A 294 41.85 -0.30 -33.27
CA GLY A 294 40.44 -0.31 -32.89
C GLY A 294 40.24 -0.03 -31.41
N LEU A 295 41.01 -0.68 -30.53
CA LEU A 295 40.95 -0.42 -29.08
C LEU A 295 41.47 0.98 -28.73
N LEU A 296 42.53 1.45 -29.41
CA LEU A 296 43.02 2.83 -29.27
C LEU A 296 41.95 3.86 -29.65
N LEU A 297 41.26 3.65 -30.78
CA LEU A 297 40.17 4.52 -31.23
C LEU A 297 38.97 4.45 -30.29
N ALA A 298 38.65 3.28 -29.74
CA ALA A 298 37.57 3.12 -28.76
C ALA A 298 37.85 3.91 -27.47
N ALA A 299 39.08 3.85 -26.95
CA ALA A 299 39.51 4.68 -25.83
C ALA A 299 39.43 6.17 -26.14
N ALA A 300 39.96 6.60 -27.30
CA ALA A 300 39.92 7.99 -27.73
C ALA A 300 38.49 8.52 -27.88
N HIS A 301 37.59 7.72 -28.45
CA HIS A 301 36.18 8.06 -28.58
C HIS A 301 35.48 8.19 -27.22
N ALA A 302 35.75 7.28 -26.29
CA ALA A 302 35.21 7.37 -24.92
C ALA A 302 35.71 8.64 -24.20
N LEU A 303 36.98 9.01 -24.35
CA LEU A 303 37.56 10.24 -23.80
C LEU A 303 37.02 11.51 -24.46
N ALA A 304 36.60 11.46 -25.73
CA ALA A 304 36.12 12.61 -26.46
C ALA A 304 34.70 13.08 -26.08
N VAL A 305 33.96 12.25 -25.33
CA VAL A 305 32.60 12.50 -24.82
C VAL A 305 31.61 12.89 -25.93
N GLU A 306 30.85 11.92 -26.41
CA GLU A 306 29.76 12.17 -27.36
C GLU A 306 28.46 12.56 -26.62
N PRO A 307 27.83 13.72 -26.93
CA PRO A 307 26.65 14.18 -26.20
C PRO A 307 25.50 13.18 -26.19
N ILE A 308 25.32 12.44 -27.28
CA ILE A 308 24.21 11.48 -27.42
C ILE A 308 24.40 10.21 -26.60
N ALA A 309 25.65 9.93 -26.24
CA ALA A 309 26.03 8.78 -25.44
C ALA A 309 26.09 9.11 -23.95
N LEU A 310 25.84 10.38 -23.57
CA LEU A 310 25.70 10.79 -22.18
C LEU A 310 24.47 10.13 -21.54
N SER A 311 24.50 10.07 -20.21
CA SER A 311 23.41 9.53 -19.39
C SER A 311 22.08 10.22 -19.71
N PRO A 312 20.94 9.48 -19.71
CA PRO A 312 19.61 10.05 -19.94
C PRO A 312 19.25 11.20 -19.00
N VAL A 313 19.96 11.34 -17.87
CA VAL A 313 19.78 12.47 -16.94
C VAL A 313 19.81 13.83 -17.66
N VAL A 314 20.59 13.99 -18.73
CA VAL A 314 20.63 15.26 -19.49
C VAL A 314 19.29 15.54 -20.18
N VAL A 315 18.71 14.54 -20.85
CA VAL A 315 17.42 14.69 -21.57
C VAL A 315 16.24 14.75 -20.60
N GLU A 316 16.34 14.06 -19.46
CA GLU A 316 15.36 14.12 -18.37
C GLU A 316 15.28 15.51 -17.73
N HIS A 317 16.30 16.35 -17.89
CA HIS A 317 16.27 17.74 -17.44
C HIS A 317 16.02 18.72 -18.60
N LEU A 318 15.43 18.26 -19.71
CA LEU A 318 14.81 19.11 -20.72
C LEU A 318 13.30 19.26 -20.45
N GLY A 319 12.79 20.48 -20.63
CA GLY A 319 11.37 20.80 -20.43
C GLY A 319 10.93 20.85 -18.98
N VAL A 320 11.89 21.00 -18.06
CA VAL A 320 11.66 21.17 -16.63
C VAL A 320 12.06 22.60 -16.23
N PRO A 321 11.61 23.13 -15.08
CA PRO A 321 12.08 24.41 -14.57
C PRO A 321 13.61 24.43 -14.43
N ASN A 322 14.26 25.44 -15.03
CA ASN A 322 15.71 25.53 -15.23
C ASN A 322 16.29 24.39 -16.09
N PRO A 323 15.90 24.27 -17.37
CA PRO A 323 16.30 23.15 -18.20
C PRO A 323 17.79 23.18 -18.57
N VAL A 324 18.33 22.04 -18.97
CA VAL A 324 19.67 21.97 -19.56
C VAL A 324 19.73 22.80 -20.84
N ASP A 325 20.61 23.79 -20.88
CA ASP A 325 20.95 24.52 -22.10
C ASP A 325 21.91 23.70 -22.95
N LEU A 326 21.41 23.17 -24.08
CA LEU A 326 22.19 22.36 -25.01
C LEU A 326 23.36 23.13 -25.66
N ALA A 327 23.24 24.44 -25.84
CA ALA A 327 24.36 25.26 -26.34
C ALA A 327 25.47 25.35 -25.28
N ARG A 328 25.09 25.51 -24.01
CA ARG A 328 26.05 25.53 -22.90
C ARG A 328 26.67 24.16 -22.65
N LEU A 329 25.91 23.07 -22.77
CA LEU A 329 26.44 21.70 -22.76
C LEU A 329 27.55 21.55 -23.82
N ARG A 330 27.31 21.99 -25.05
CA ARG A 330 28.31 21.93 -26.12
C ARG A 330 29.57 22.74 -25.79
N SER A 331 29.43 23.93 -25.19
CA SER A 331 30.58 24.71 -24.72
C SER A 331 31.39 23.96 -23.65
N THR A 332 30.72 23.38 -22.65
CA THR A 332 31.39 22.55 -21.62
C THR A 332 32.12 21.35 -22.25
N LEU A 333 31.52 20.68 -23.23
CA LEU A 333 32.16 19.57 -23.95
C LEU A 333 33.32 20.01 -24.86
N ALA A 334 33.33 21.24 -25.33
CA ALA A 334 34.43 21.78 -26.12
C ALA A 334 35.63 22.20 -25.25
N GLU A 335 35.38 22.62 -24.01
CA GLU A 335 36.38 23.14 -23.07
C GLU A 335 36.93 22.08 -22.11
N LEU A 336 36.28 20.91 -22.00
CA LEU A 336 36.76 19.84 -21.13
C LEU A 336 38.15 19.36 -21.53
N SER A 337 38.89 18.86 -20.54
CA SER A 337 40.21 18.26 -20.77
C SER A 337 40.47 17.10 -19.82
N TRP A 338 41.37 16.21 -20.22
CA TRP A 338 41.85 15.11 -19.40
C TRP A 338 43.27 15.39 -18.95
N GLU A 339 43.48 15.48 -17.65
CA GLU A 339 44.79 15.78 -17.06
C GLU A 339 45.30 14.58 -16.23
N PRO A 340 46.61 14.30 -16.21
CA PRO A 340 47.17 13.28 -15.34
C PRO A 340 46.90 13.58 -13.86
N VAL A 341 46.44 12.57 -13.11
CA VAL A 341 46.28 12.63 -11.66
C VAL A 341 47.13 11.53 -11.00
N HIS A 342 47.17 11.49 -9.67
CA HIS A 342 48.01 10.55 -8.93
C HIS A 342 47.75 9.08 -9.32
N ILE A 343 46.52 8.74 -9.69
CA ILE A 343 46.14 7.40 -10.17
C ILE A 343 45.29 7.57 -11.45
N GLY A 344 45.94 7.68 -12.61
CA GLY A 344 45.27 7.68 -13.92
C GLY A 344 44.99 9.07 -14.50
N LEU A 345 43.83 9.25 -15.13
CA LEU A 345 43.39 10.50 -15.77
C LEU A 345 42.20 11.14 -15.02
N GLY A 346 42.30 12.43 -14.71
CA GLY A 346 41.19 13.21 -14.17
C GLY A 346 40.50 14.02 -15.26
N LEU A 347 39.17 13.91 -15.34
CA LEU A 347 38.37 14.82 -16.17
C LEU A 347 38.24 16.18 -15.50
N VAL A 348 38.59 17.23 -16.24
CA VAL A 348 38.49 18.63 -15.82
C VAL A 348 37.35 19.27 -16.59
N ALA A 349 36.29 19.66 -15.87
CA ALA A 349 35.14 20.31 -16.47
C ALA A 349 34.41 21.22 -15.47
N GLU A 350 34.03 22.42 -15.92
CA GLU A 350 33.14 23.33 -15.19
C GLU A 350 31.71 23.19 -15.71
N CYS A 351 30.82 22.70 -14.83
CA CYS A 351 29.45 22.38 -15.17
C CYS A 351 28.51 23.48 -14.71
N HIS A 352 27.65 23.98 -15.60
CA HIS A 352 26.65 25.00 -15.25
C HIS A 352 25.29 24.42 -14.85
N HIS A 353 25.15 23.10 -14.87
CA HIS A 353 23.93 22.39 -14.50
C HIS A 353 24.27 21.05 -13.84
N GLU A 354 23.53 20.69 -12.80
CA GLU A 354 23.63 19.44 -12.03
C GLU A 354 23.53 18.17 -12.89
N ALA A 355 22.61 18.12 -13.87
CA ALA A 355 22.46 17.00 -14.79
C ALA A 355 23.70 16.80 -15.69
N VAL A 356 24.35 17.89 -16.11
CA VAL A 356 25.57 17.81 -16.92
C VAL A 356 26.73 17.27 -16.08
N MET A 357 26.86 17.71 -14.83
CA MET A 357 27.87 17.18 -13.92
C MET A 357 27.69 15.67 -13.70
N GLU A 358 26.47 15.21 -13.38
CA GLU A 358 26.21 13.79 -13.16
C GLU A 358 26.43 12.96 -14.44
N ALA A 359 26.02 13.47 -15.61
CA ALA A 359 26.28 12.81 -16.88
C ALA A 359 27.78 12.69 -17.19
N LEU A 360 28.59 13.69 -16.84
CA LEU A 360 30.04 13.61 -17.01
C LEU A 360 30.70 12.66 -16.00
N ARG A 361 30.18 12.57 -14.77
CA ARG A 361 30.63 11.57 -13.78
C ARG A 361 30.32 10.13 -14.23
N ASP A 362 29.12 9.90 -14.78
CA ASP A 362 28.75 8.63 -15.40
C ASP A 362 29.70 8.30 -16.57
N GLN A 363 30.03 9.31 -17.39
CA GLN A 363 30.97 9.15 -18.49
C GLN A 363 32.39 8.81 -18.01
N VAL A 364 32.88 9.41 -16.93
CA VAL A 364 34.16 9.03 -16.32
C VAL A 364 34.15 7.58 -15.87
N THR A 365 33.06 7.12 -15.24
CA THR A 365 32.90 5.72 -14.82
C THR A 365 32.96 4.78 -16.04
N ARG A 366 32.31 5.17 -17.14
CA ARG A 366 32.40 4.43 -18.41
C ARG A 366 33.82 4.40 -18.96
N VAL A 367 34.54 5.52 -18.94
CA VAL A 367 35.94 5.59 -19.38
C VAL A 367 36.84 4.70 -18.51
N ASP A 368 36.68 4.72 -17.19
CA ASP A 368 37.41 3.86 -16.25
C ASP A 368 37.23 2.37 -16.61
N ALA A 369 35.98 1.98 -16.91
CA ALA A 369 35.64 0.62 -17.34
C ALA A 369 36.23 0.26 -18.72
N VAL A 370 36.21 1.18 -19.69
CA VAL A 370 36.81 0.98 -21.02
C VAL A 370 38.33 0.79 -20.90
N LEU A 371 39.01 1.65 -20.14
CA LEU A 371 40.45 1.55 -19.91
C LEU A 371 40.81 0.23 -19.21
N SER A 372 40.04 -0.15 -18.18
CA SER A 372 40.21 -1.42 -17.47
C SER A 372 40.02 -2.63 -18.40
N ALA A 373 39.01 -2.60 -19.26
CA ALA A 373 38.75 -3.65 -20.24
C ALA A 373 39.88 -3.77 -21.28
N ILE A 374 40.40 -2.64 -21.77
CA ILE A 374 41.53 -2.59 -22.69
C ILE A 374 42.79 -3.17 -22.03
N HIS A 375 43.05 -2.82 -20.76
CA HIS A 375 44.17 -3.40 -20.00
C HIS A 375 44.03 -4.92 -19.86
N ALA A 376 42.84 -5.40 -19.51
CA ALA A 376 42.57 -6.82 -19.35
C ALA A 376 42.84 -7.61 -20.65
N VAL A 377 42.32 -7.13 -21.79
CA VAL A 377 42.55 -7.82 -23.08
C VAL A 377 43.99 -7.70 -23.59
N SER A 378 44.70 -6.64 -23.21
CA SER A 378 46.08 -6.39 -23.65
C SER A 378 47.12 -7.18 -22.87
N ALA A 379 46.80 -7.64 -21.66
CA ALA A 379 47.72 -8.40 -20.81
C ALA A 379 48.16 -9.73 -21.46
N ASP A 380 47.24 -10.38 -22.19
CA ASP A 380 47.45 -11.70 -22.77
C ASP A 380 47.83 -11.69 -24.27
N ASP A 381 47.93 -10.51 -24.90
CA ASP A 381 48.25 -10.37 -26.34
C ASP A 381 49.50 -9.50 -26.56
N ALA A 382 50.57 -10.13 -27.06
CA ALA A 382 51.83 -9.47 -27.37
C ALA A 382 51.70 -8.30 -28.37
N HIS A 383 50.69 -8.33 -29.25
CA HIS A 383 50.44 -7.27 -30.23
C HIS A 383 49.70 -6.05 -29.63
N LEU A 384 49.14 -6.19 -28.43
CA LEU A 384 48.41 -5.14 -27.71
C LEU A 384 49.20 -4.55 -26.54
N GLN A 385 50.39 -5.08 -26.23
CA GLN A 385 51.28 -4.59 -25.17
C GLN A 385 51.47 -3.06 -25.13
N PRO A 386 51.56 -2.31 -26.25
CA PRO A 386 51.63 -0.85 -26.18
C PRO A 386 50.45 -0.20 -25.45
N LEU A 387 49.26 -0.81 -25.46
CA LEU A 387 48.07 -0.28 -24.78
C LEU A 387 48.14 -0.41 -23.26
N LEU A 388 49.02 -1.25 -22.70
CA LEU A 388 49.24 -1.32 -21.25
C LEU A 388 49.91 -0.05 -20.68
N LEU A 389 50.49 0.79 -21.53
CA LEU A 389 51.02 2.10 -21.16
C LEU A 389 49.93 3.16 -21.02
N LEU A 390 48.71 2.88 -21.47
CA LEU A 390 47.58 3.77 -21.24
C LEU A 390 47.25 3.85 -19.75
N PRO A 391 46.73 4.98 -19.27
CA PRO A 391 46.23 5.09 -17.90
C PRO A 391 45.18 4.00 -17.62
N ALA A 392 45.35 3.27 -16.51
CA ALA A 392 44.43 2.19 -16.16
C ALA A 392 43.11 2.69 -15.55
N ARG A 393 43.11 3.93 -15.02
CA ARG A 393 42.00 4.50 -14.26
C ARG A 393 41.60 5.89 -14.74
N ALA A 394 40.34 6.25 -14.50
CA ALA A 394 39.80 7.60 -14.69
C ALA A 394 39.12 8.12 -13.41
N SER A 395 39.19 9.43 -13.17
CA SER A 395 38.61 10.11 -12.01
C SER A 395 37.78 11.34 -12.40
N ALA A 396 36.72 11.60 -11.63
CA ALA A 396 35.81 12.73 -11.81
C ALA A 396 36.01 13.82 -10.75
N ASP A 397 37.09 13.76 -9.95
CA ASP A 397 37.34 14.67 -8.82
C ASP A 397 37.43 16.15 -9.23
N ARG A 398 37.73 16.42 -10.50
CA ARG A 398 37.82 17.77 -11.09
C ARG A 398 36.63 18.14 -11.99
N VAL A 399 35.53 17.40 -11.90
CA VAL A 399 34.23 17.78 -12.45
C VAL A 399 33.49 18.58 -11.39
N VAL A 400 33.48 19.91 -11.54
CA VAL A 400 33.03 20.87 -10.52
C VAL A 400 31.92 21.79 -11.04
N PRO A 401 31.10 22.39 -10.16
CA PRO A 401 30.14 23.41 -10.59
C PRO A 401 30.90 24.64 -11.06
N ALA A 402 30.43 25.26 -12.14
CA ALA A 402 30.92 26.55 -12.60
C ALA A 402 30.66 27.62 -11.53
N SER A 403 31.55 28.61 -11.43
CA SER A 403 31.40 29.74 -10.52
C SER A 403 30.73 30.92 -11.21
N VAL A 404 29.59 31.37 -10.70
CA VAL A 404 28.87 32.56 -11.14
C VAL A 404 28.96 33.58 -10.01
N ASP A 405 29.65 34.71 -10.26
CA ASP A 405 29.89 35.76 -9.26
C ASP A 405 30.55 35.28 -7.94
N GLY A 406 31.38 34.24 -8.02
CA GLY A 406 32.05 33.64 -6.86
C GLY A 406 31.22 32.60 -6.13
N ILE A 407 30.00 32.33 -6.58
CA ILE A 407 29.07 31.35 -6.01
C ILE A 407 28.95 30.16 -6.97
N PRO A 408 29.03 28.90 -6.50
CA PRO A 408 28.76 27.74 -7.33
C PRO A 408 27.38 27.82 -8.01
N ALA A 409 27.30 27.49 -9.30
CA ALA A 409 26.06 27.54 -10.08
C ALA A 409 24.94 26.66 -9.52
N PHE A 410 25.29 25.61 -8.77
CA PHE A 410 24.39 24.72 -8.04
C PHE A 410 25.12 24.06 -6.86
N THR A 411 24.36 23.54 -5.91
CA THR A 411 24.90 22.89 -4.70
C THR A 411 25.37 21.46 -4.98
N VAL A 412 26.51 21.08 -4.39
CA VAL A 412 27.06 19.72 -4.39
C VAL A 412 27.11 19.15 -2.98
N PRO A 413 26.97 17.82 -2.79
CA PRO A 413 26.73 16.80 -3.81
C PRO A 413 25.33 16.93 -4.44
N VAL A 414 25.23 16.59 -5.73
CA VAL A 414 23.95 16.54 -6.42
C VAL A 414 23.09 15.48 -5.73
N THR A 415 21.85 15.86 -5.41
CA THR A 415 20.94 15.04 -4.64
C THR A 415 19.86 14.46 -5.57
N ARG A 416 19.46 13.21 -5.35
CA ARG A 416 18.37 12.53 -6.05
C ARG A 416 17.72 11.56 -5.09
N PHE A 417 16.50 11.10 -5.37
CA PHE A 417 15.94 10.02 -4.57
C PHE A 417 16.85 8.79 -4.64
N ARG A 418 17.28 8.33 -3.47
CA ARG A 418 17.95 7.04 -3.30
C ARG A 418 16.97 6.10 -2.62
N LEU A 419 16.68 4.99 -3.28
CA LEU A 419 15.81 3.94 -2.77
C LEU A 419 16.66 2.95 -1.97
N ASP A 420 16.31 2.71 -0.70
CA ASP A 420 16.86 1.58 0.06
C ASP A 420 16.28 0.26 -0.49
N GLU A 421 17.13 -0.56 -1.11
CA GLU A 421 16.75 -1.84 -1.73
C GLU A 421 16.06 -2.80 -0.75
N THR A 422 16.39 -2.72 0.54
CA THR A 422 15.85 -3.61 1.58
C THR A 422 14.37 -3.28 1.87
N ARG A 423 14.04 -1.99 1.97
CA ARG A 423 12.67 -1.50 2.25
C ARG A 423 11.78 -1.44 1.01
N VAL A 424 12.34 -1.21 -0.17
CA VAL A 424 11.61 -1.38 -1.44
C VAL A 424 11.12 -2.82 -1.60
N ARG A 425 11.89 -3.82 -1.13
CA ARG A 425 11.44 -5.22 -1.11
C ARG A 425 10.23 -5.44 -0.21
N GLU A 426 10.14 -4.75 0.93
CA GLU A 426 8.99 -4.81 1.85
C GLU A 426 7.75 -4.11 1.27
N LEU A 427 7.94 -3.00 0.54
CA LEU A 427 6.91 -2.27 -0.17
C LEU A 427 6.34 -3.04 -1.36
N LEU A 428 7.20 -3.65 -2.18
CA LEU A 428 6.81 -4.39 -3.39
C LEU A 428 6.16 -5.75 -3.10
N MET A 429 6.22 -6.24 -1.85
CA MET A 429 5.53 -7.47 -1.42
C MET A 429 4.06 -7.25 -1.04
N GLY A 430 3.58 -6.00 -0.97
CA GLY A 430 2.17 -5.66 -0.79
C GLY A 430 1.53 -5.20 -2.10
N GLU A 431 0.57 -5.95 -2.64
CA GLU A 431 -0.07 -5.72 -3.95
C GLU A 431 -0.89 -4.41 -4.10
N GLN A 432 -0.73 -3.39 -3.24
CA GLN A 432 -1.70 -2.27 -3.15
C GLN A 432 -1.14 -0.84 -3.13
N LEU A 433 0.17 -0.61 -3.33
CA LEU A 433 0.72 0.77 -3.30
C LEU A 433 0.27 1.68 -4.45
N TYR A 434 -0.40 1.14 -5.46
CA TYR A 434 -0.74 1.89 -6.67
C TYR A 434 -2.25 1.90 -6.88
N GLY A 435 -2.94 2.93 -6.37
CA GLY A 435 -4.35 3.13 -6.70
C GLY A 435 -4.99 4.40 -6.16
N ASP A 436 -4.82 4.73 -4.88
CA ASP A 436 -5.62 5.79 -4.23
C ASP A 436 -4.85 7.11 -4.03
N ARG A 437 -5.37 8.16 -4.68
CA ARG A 437 -4.94 9.56 -4.53
C ARG A 437 -4.99 10.05 -3.08
N SER A 438 -5.86 9.47 -2.26
CA SER A 438 -6.04 9.82 -0.85
C SER A 438 -4.80 9.57 0.01
N LEU A 439 -3.95 8.61 -0.38
CA LEU A 439 -2.72 8.30 0.33
C LEU A 439 -1.73 9.48 0.28
N ALA A 440 -1.61 10.17 -0.86
CA ALA A 440 -0.71 11.32 -0.96
C ALA A 440 -1.15 12.50 -0.06
N VAL A 441 -2.46 12.77 0.01
CA VAL A 441 -3.02 13.82 0.89
C VAL A 441 -2.85 13.43 2.36
N ARG A 442 -3.07 12.17 2.70
CA ARG A 442 -2.80 11.63 4.04
C ARG A 442 -1.33 11.82 4.44
N GLU A 443 -0.39 11.48 3.56
CA GLU A 443 1.04 11.63 3.84
C GLU A 443 1.45 13.10 3.98
N LEU A 444 0.89 14.01 3.17
CA LEU A 444 1.09 15.46 3.33
C LEU A 444 0.65 15.92 4.74
N TYR A 445 -0.55 15.52 5.16
CA TYR A 445 -1.09 15.89 6.47
C TYR A 445 -0.23 15.33 7.61
N GLN A 446 0.16 14.05 7.54
CA GLN A 446 0.96 13.43 8.59
C GLN A 446 2.37 14.02 8.69
N ASN A 447 2.98 14.40 7.56
CA ASN A 447 4.28 15.09 7.57
C ASN A 447 4.17 16.50 8.17
N ALA A 448 3.09 17.22 7.86
CA ALA A 448 2.79 18.52 8.48
C ALA A 448 2.53 18.39 10.00
N LEU A 449 1.76 17.37 10.40
CA LEU A 449 1.48 17.05 11.81
C LEU A 449 2.77 16.74 12.59
N ASP A 450 3.65 15.90 12.04
CA ASP A 450 4.95 15.58 12.65
C ASP A 450 5.83 16.83 12.80
N ALA A 451 5.85 17.71 11.78
CA ALA A 451 6.59 18.97 11.84
C ALA A 451 6.05 19.91 12.93
N CYS A 452 4.73 20.00 13.09
CA CYS A 452 4.11 20.78 14.17
C CYS A 452 4.38 20.16 15.55
N ARG A 453 4.24 18.83 15.72
CA ARG A 453 4.55 18.15 16.99
C ARG A 453 5.99 18.36 17.43
N TYR A 454 6.94 18.28 16.49
CA TYR A 454 8.35 18.58 16.77
C TYR A 454 8.47 20.02 17.29
N ARG A 455 7.92 21.00 16.56
CA ARG A 455 8.00 22.40 17.00
C ARG A 455 7.36 22.61 18.37
N GLN A 456 6.25 21.93 18.66
CA GLN A 456 5.61 21.97 19.97
C GLN A 456 6.53 21.45 21.08
N ALA A 457 7.17 20.28 20.89
CA ALA A 457 8.12 19.73 21.85
C ALA A 457 9.31 20.69 22.10
N ARG A 458 9.85 21.31 21.04
CA ARG A 458 10.91 22.31 21.18
C ARG A 458 10.43 23.57 21.89
N HIS A 459 9.22 24.04 21.60
CA HIS A 459 8.63 25.19 22.32
C HIS A 459 8.43 24.90 23.80
N GLN A 460 7.97 23.68 24.15
CA GLN A 460 7.86 23.24 25.55
C GLN A 460 9.23 23.21 26.24
N PHE A 461 10.26 22.67 25.58
CA PHE A 461 11.61 22.62 26.15
C PHE A 461 12.22 24.03 26.37
N LEU A 462 11.90 24.97 25.47
CA LEU A 462 12.32 26.37 25.55
C LEU A 462 11.41 27.25 26.43
N ASP A 463 10.39 26.66 27.09
CA ASP A 463 9.40 27.37 27.92
C ASP A 463 8.69 28.52 27.17
N ARG A 464 8.33 28.30 25.90
CA ARG A 464 7.68 29.29 25.01
C ARG A 464 6.24 28.95 24.68
N THR A 465 5.36 29.96 24.69
CA THR A 465 3.91 29.84 24.41
C THR A 465 3.42 30.73 23.28
N ASP A 466 4.32 31.41 22.56
CA ASP A 466 4.01 32.40 21.52
C ASP A 466 3.73 31.79 20.13
N TRP A 467 3.42 30.50 20.08
CA TRP A 467 3.16 29.76 18.83
C TRP A 467 1.98 28.80 19.00
N SER A 468 1.17 28.71 17.95
CA SER A 468 0.15 27.69 17.78
C SER A 468 0.33 27.01 16.43
N GLY A 469 0.26 25.68 16.41
CA GLY A 469 0.38 24.90 15.19
C GLY A 469 -0.77 25.14 14.22
N ARG A 470 -0.45 25.25 12.94
CA ARG A 470 -1.38 25.45 11.83
C ARG A 470 -0.94 24.63 10.62
N ILE A 471 -1.91 23.98 9.98
CA ILE A 471 -1.74 23.22 8.74
C ILE A 471 -2.79 23.72 7.74
N THR A 472 -2.39 24.08 6.53
CA THR A 472 -3.29 24.62 5.51
C THR A 472 -3.11 23.89 4.20
N PHE A 473 -4.21 23.41 3.63
CA PHE A 473 -4.30 22.85 2.30
C PHE A 473 -5.00 23.83 1.36
N GLU A 474 -4.42 24.05 0.19
CA GLU A 474 -4.93 24.94 -0.83
C GLU A 474 -4.79 24.24 -2.18
N GLN A 475 -5.92 24.00 -2.84
CA GLN A 475 -5.97 23.45 -4.19
C GLN A 475 -6.52 24.51 -5.14
N GLY A 476 -5.87 24.68 -6.28
CA GLY A 476 -6.26 25.71 -7.24
C GLY A 476 -5.43 25.70 -8.51
N VAL A 477 -5.48 26.80 -9.24
CA VAL A 477 -4.74 27.01 -10.49
C VAL A 477 -3.82 28.21 -10.33
N ASP A 478 -2.53 28.03 -10.62
CA ASP A 478 -1.54 29.11 -10.53
C ASP A 478 -1.70 30.14 -11.68
N ASP A 479 -0.97 31.25 -11.61
CA ASP A 479 -1.00 32.32 -12.62
C ASP A 479 -0.64 31.84 -14.04
N THR A 480 0.01 30.67 -14.16
CA THR A 480 0.41 30.06 -15.43
C THR A 480 -0.62 29.07 -15.97
N GLY A 481 -1.73 28.87 -15.25
CA GLY A 481 -2.79 27.93 -15.62
C GLY A 481 -2.52 26.49 -15.18
N ARG A 482 -1.54 26.23 -14.29
CA ARG A 482 -1.23 24.89 -13.79
C ARG A 482 -1.99 24.58 -12.51
N HIS A 483 -2.63 23.42 -12.46
CA HIS A 483 -3.31 22.95 -11.25
C HIS A 483 -2.29 22.53 -10.19
N TYR A 484 -2.53 22.91 -8.94
CA TYR A 484 -1.68 22.56 -7.81
C TYR A 484 -2.47 22.12 -6.59
N LEU A 485 -1.82 21.34 -5.74
CA LEU A 485 -2.19 21.12 -4.34
C LEU A 485 -1.03 21.58 -3.45
N ARG A 486 -1.27 22.56 -2.60
CA ARG A 486 -0.30 23.13 -1.66
C ARG A 486 -0.67 22.74 -0.24
N CYS A 487 0.28 22.20 0.52
CA CYS A 487 0.19 21.96 1.96
C CYS A 487 1.23 22.84 2.65
N THR A 488 0.80 23.69 3.58
CA THR A 488 1.66 24.57 4.36
C THR A 488 1.51 24.26 5.84
N ASP A 489 2.62 24.01 6.52
CA ASP A 489 2.71 23.92 7.97
C ASP A 489 3.60 25.04 8.52
N ASN A 490 3.26 25.53 9.72
CA ASN A 490 4.13 26.41 10.49
C ASN A 490 4.94 25.63 11.53
N GLY A 491 5.31 24.38 11.20
CA GLY A 491 6.05 23.48 12.06
C GLY A 491 7.54 23.82 12.12
N ILE A 492 8.35 22.80 12.36
CA ILE A 492 9.77 22.92 12.72
C ILE A 492 10.67 23.25 11.51
N GLY A 493 10.19 23.02 10.29
CA GLY A 493 10.89 23.19 9.02
C GLY A 493 12.11 22.27 8.84
N MET A 494 12.76 22.37 7.68
CA MET A 494 13.95 21.61 7.29
C MET A 494 15.10 22.54 6.90
N GLY A 495 16.33 22.16 7.22
CA GLY A 495 17.54 22.83 6.75
C GLY A 495 18.15 22.10 5.55
N ALA A 496 19.28 22.61 5.07
CA ALA A 496 19.98 22.00 3.94
C ALA A 496 20.39 20.54 4.18
N GLN A 497 20.67 20.16 5.43
CA GLN A 497 21.09 18.81 5.78
C GLN A 497 19.89 17.85 5.80
N GLU A 498 18.77 18.24 6.42
CA GLU A 498 17.55 17.44 6.42
C GLU A 498 17.03 17.20 4.99
N LEU A 499 17.09 18.23 4.14
CA LEU A 499 16.72 18.11 2.72
C LEU A 499 17.60 17.10 1.95
N ARG A 500 18.90 17.07 2.24
CA ARG A 500 19.87 16.19 1.56
C ARG A 500 19.91 14.78 2.11
N GLU A 501 19.74 14.60 3.41
CA GLU A 501 20.01 13.33 4.09
C GLU A 501 18.74 12.57 4.48
N VAL A 502 17.62 13.27 4.73
CA VAL A 502 16.37 12.66 5.16
C VAL A 502 15.33 12.75 4.05
N PHE A 503 15.05 13.95 3.55
CA PHE A 503 14.02 14.17 2.53
C PHE A 503 14.32 13.46 1.20
N SER A 504 15.61 13.36 0.83
CA SER A 504 16.03 12.72 -0.42
C SER A 504 16.25 11.20 -0.33
N GLN A 505 16.29 10.62 0.87
CA GLN A 505 16.62 9.20 1.05
C GLN A 505 15.36 8.44 1.45
N ALA A 506 14.80 7.72 0.49
CA ALA A 506 13.62 6.91 0.71
C ALA A 506 14.00 5.75 1.66
N GLY A 507 13.47 5.80 2.87
CA GLY A 507 13.79 4.84 3.92
C GLY A 507 14.49 5.45 5.14
N ILE A 508 14.96 6.70 5.12
CA ILE A 508 15.57 7.33 6.31
C ILE A 508 14.54 8.22 7.00
N ARG A 509 14.39 8.04 8.32
CA ARG A 509 13.52 8.89 9.15
C ARG A 509 14.34 9.99 9.79
N PHE A 510 13.71 11.15 10.00
CA PHE A 510 14.33 12.19 10.83
C PHE A 510 14.56 11.70 12.27
N ALA A 511 13.68 10.81 12.75
CA ALA A 511 13.77 10.23 14.08
C ALA A 511 15.00 9.32 14.28
N ASP A 512 15.60 8.82 13.20
CA ASP A 512 16.80 7.97 13.25
C ASP A 512 18.10 8.79 13.28
N ARG A 513 18.01 10.13 13.28
CA ARG A 513 19.17 11.02 13.26
C ARG A 513 19.82 11.11 14.64
N PRO A 514 21.17 11.05 14.74
CA PRO A 514 21.87 11.24 16.01
C PRO A 514 21.51 12.56 16.69
N GLU A 515 21.46 13.66 15.93
CA GLU A 515 21.10 15.00 16.42
C GLU A 515 19.69 15.03 17.04
N PHE A 516 18.74 14.28 16.46
CA PHE A 516 17.40 14.17 17.00
C PHE A 516 17.36 13.31 18.26
N ALA A 517 18.10 12.19 18.28
CA ALA A 517 18.19 11.32 19.45
C ALA A 517 18.81 12.04 20.67
N GLU A 518 19.82 12.88 20.45
CA GLU A 518 20.41 13.74 21.49
C GLU A 518 19.37 14.73 22.05
N GLU A 519 18.64 15.40 21.18
CA GLU A 519 17.62 16.35 21.60
C GLU A 519 16.44 15.68 22.31
N GLN A 520 16.03 14.49 21.84
CA GLN A 520 15.02 13.68 22.51
C GLN A 520 15.47 13.24 23.91
N ALA A 521 16.76 12.95 24.10
CA ALA A 521 17.30 12.64 25.43
C ALA A 521 17.23 13.86 26.36
N GLU A 522 17.57 15.06 25.87
CA GLU A 522 17.42 16.32 26.64
C GLU A 522 15.96 16.63 26.98
N TRP A 523 15.05 16.35 26.05
CA TRP A 523 13.61 16.51 26.28
C TRP A 523 13.06 15.52 27.31
N ALA A 524 13.53 14.27 27.29
CA ALA A 524 13.12 13.24 28.24
C ALA A 524 13.51 13.59 29.69
N GLU A 525 14.62 14.32 29.91
CA GLU A 525 14.98 14.85 31.24
C GLU A 525 13.92 15.83 31.80
N ARG A 526 13.10 16.41 30.93
CA ARG A 526 11.97 17.31 31.27
C ARG A 526 10.59 16.69 31.02
N ASP A 527 10.52 15.36 30.83
CA ASP A 527 9.29 14.62 30.54
C ASP A 527 8.56 15.08 29.25
N ILE A 528 9.32 15.54 28.26
CA ILE A 528 8.80 15.90 26.94
C ILE A 528 9.08 14.75 25.97
N HIS A 529 8.02 14.18 25.40
CA HIS A 529 8.11 13.03 24.48
C HIS A 529 7.52 13.37 23.12
N LEU A 530 8.28 13.12 22.05
CA LEU A 530 7.81 13.26 20.67
C LEU A 530 7.44 11.88 20.11
N HIS A 531 6.22 11.76 19.58
CA HIS A 531 5.71 10.54 18.94
C HIS A 531 5.47 10.81 17.44
N PRO A 532 6.45 10.54 16.56
CA PRO A 532 6.32 10.79 15.13
C PRO A 532 5.52 9.71 14.41
N ASN A 533 4.70 10.13 13.43
CA ASN A 533 3.88 9.26 12.60
C ASN A 533 4.70 8.59 11.48
N SER A 534 5.75 9.25 10.99
CA SER A 534 6.55 8.77 9.86
C SER A 534 7.39 7.53 10.23
N ARG A 535 6.87 6.33 9.90
CA ARG A 535 7.51 5.04 10.23
C ARG A 535 8.45 4.49 9.15
N PHE A 536 8.29 4.89 7.89
CA PHE A 536 9.00 4.28 6.76
C PHE A 536 9.93 5.23 5.98
N GLY A 537 9.80 6.57 6.14
CA GLY A 537 10.68 7.53 5.44
C GLY A 537 10.51 7.55 3.91
N ILE A 538 9.36 7.11 3.39
CA ILE A 538 9.05 7.04 1.94
C ILE A 538 7.88 7.95 1.53
N GLY A 539 7.25 8.65 2.49
CA GLY A 539 5.97 9.35 2.28
C GLY A 539 6.02 10.36 1.13
N VAL A 540 7.19 10.98 0.88
CA VAL A 540 7.38 11.93 -0.23
C VAL A 540 7.22 11.27 -1.61
N LEU A 541 7.51 9.97 -1.76
CA LEU A 541 7.32 9.28 -3.04
C LEU A 541 5.84 9.13 -3.40
N SER A 542 4.96 9.11 -2.40
CA SER A 542 3.50 9.07 -2.62
C SER A 542 3.01 10.34 -3.35
N TYR A 543 3.73 11.45 -3.25
CA TYR A 543 3.35 12.71 -3.91
C TYR A 543 3.35 12.57 -5.44
N PHE A 544 4.21 11.70 -5.99
CA PHE A 544 4.25 11.39 -7.42
C PHE A 544 3.04 10.56 -7.91
N MET A 545 2.14 10.15 -7.01
CA MET A 545 0.82 9.63 -7.39
C MET A 545 -0.11 10.75 -7.88
N LEU A 546 0.11 12.00 -7.44
CA LEU A 546 -0.70 13.16 -7.82
C LEU A 546 0.01 14.09 -8.81
N ALA A 547 1.31 14.27 -8.66
CA ALA A 547 2.08 15.29 -9.36
C ALA A 547 3.29 14.73 -10.11
N ASP A 548 3.71 15.39 -11.18
CA ASP A 548 5.01 15.14 -11.82
C ASP A 548 6.09 16.11 -11.30
N GLU A 549 5.68 17.25 -10.76
CA GLU A 549 6.58 18.27 -10.20
C GLU A 549 6.19 18.61 -8.76
N ILE A 550 7.21 18.73 -7.91
CA ILE A 550 7.09 19.04 -6.50
C ILE A 550 8.01 20.21 -6.20
N GLU A 551 7.44 21.28 -5.64
CA GLU A 551 8.19 22.38 -5.06
C GLU A 551 8.06 22.32 -3.54
N VAL A 552 9.18 22.42 -2.83
CA VAL A 552 9.21 22.54 -1.37
C VAL A 552 9.92 23.83 -1.00
N THR A 553 9.25 24.70 -0.26
CA THR A 553 9.88 25.85 0.40
C THR A 553 9.87 25.62 1.90
N THR A 554 11.01 25.76 2.57
CA THR A 554 11.13 25.41 3.99
C THR A 554 12.11 26.30 4.72
N CYS A 555 11.84 26.56 6.00
CA CYS A 555 12.66 27.36 6.89
C CYS A 555 12.78 26.65 8.24
N ARG A 556 13.99 26.20 8.57
CA ARG A 556 14.29 25.48 9.82
C ARG A 556 14.26 26.43 11.02
N MET A 557 13.61 26.04 12.11
CA MET A 557 13.78 26.70 13.41
C MET A 557 15.10 26.25 14.04
N ASP A 558 15.92 27.20 14.50
CA ASP A 558 17.15 26.87 15.21
C ASP A 558 16.87 26.15 16.55
N ARG A 559 17.92 25.51 17.11
CA ARG A 559 17.84 24.76 18.38
C ARG A 559 17.92 25.66 19.63
N HIS A 560 18.68 26.76 19.59
CA HIS A 560 19.12 27.47 20.80
C HIS A 560 18.41 28.80 21.08
N GLY A 561 17.52 29.26 20.20
CA GLY A 561 16.73 30.48 20.36
C GLY A 561 15.38 30.44 19.65
N GLY A 562 15.11 29.40 18.87
CA GLY A 562 13.87 29.22 18.13
C GLY A 562 13.66 30.25 17.03
N ARG A 563 14.75 30.78 16.44
CA ARG A 563 14.67 31.76 15.35
C ARG A 563 14.59 31.05 13.99
N PRO A 564 13.99 31.70 12.98
CA PRO A 564 13.99 31.17 11.62
C PRO A 564 15.41 31.19 11.03
N GLY A 565 15.82 30.07 10.44
CA GLY A 565 17.04 29.94 9.65
C GLY A 565 16.87 30.40 8.19
N PRO A 566 17.81 30.03 7.30
CA PRO A 566 17.70 30.31 5.88
C PRO A 566 16.48 29.65 5.24
N VAL A 567 15.95 30.29 4.20
CA VAL A 567 14.85 29.73 3.40
C VAL A 567 15.44 28.92 2.26
N TRP A 568 15.09 27.64 2.24
CA TRP A 568 15.47 26.73 1.18
C TRP A 568 14.28 26.45 0.28
N ARG A 569 14.54 26.45 -1.03
CA ARG A 569 13.61 25.98 -2.05
C ARG A 569 14.19 24.76 -2.74
N VAL A 570 13.38 23.72 -2.86
CA VAL A 570 13.71 22.46 -3.52
C VAL A 570 12.71 22.21 -4.63
N TRP A 571 13.23 21.97 -5.83
CA TRP A 571 12.44 21.53 -6.97
C TRP A 571 12.79 20.08 -7.32
N ILE A 572 11.75 19.26 -7.51
CA ILE A 572 11.87 17.86 -7.90
C ILE A 572 10.87 17.54 -9.00
N VAL A 573 11.35 16.97 -10.10
CA VAL A 573 10.55 16.76 -11.31
C VAL A 573 10.43 15.28 -11.61
N GLY A 574 9.77 14.54 -10.74
CA GLY A 574 9.62 13.09 -10.84
C GLY A 574 10.61 12.31 -9.97
N PRO A 575 10.34 11.02 -9.69
CA PRO A 575 11.08 10.25 -8.70
C PRO A 575 12.53 9.92 -9.11
N GLY A 576 12.87 9.99 -10.40
CA GLY A 576 14.23 9.76 -10.91
C GLY A 576 15.09 11.02 -11.05
N HIS A 577 14.52 12.21 -10.83
CA HIS A 577 15.19 13.47 -11.16
C HIS A 577 16.06 14.00 -10.03
N LEU A 578 16.96 14.89 -10.40
CA LEU A 578 17.86 15.55 -9.47
C LEU A 578 17.07 16.62 -8.69
N PHE A 579 17.42 16.79 -7.43
CA PHE A 579 16.87 17.80 -6.56
C PHE A 579 17.63 19.08 -6.80
N ARG A 580 16.92 20.13 -7.16
CA ARG A 580 17.50 21.46 -7.22
C ARG A 580 17.26 22.17 -5.89
N ILE A 581 18.26 22.13 -5.03
CA ILE A 581 18.23 22.78 -3.72
C ILE A 581 18.89 24.15 -3.85
N SER A 582 18.15 25.21 -3.54
CA SER A 582 18.62 26.59 -3.59
C SER A 582 18.25 27.35 -2.34
N GLN A 583 19.21 28.08 -1.75
CA GLN A 583 18.92 29.07 -0.72
C GLN A 583 18.33 30.30 -1.40
N VAL A 584 17.13 30.71 -0.98
CA VAL A 584 16.41 31.85 -1.56
C VAL A 584 16.59 33.09 -0.69
N GLU A 585 16.67 32.90 0.63
CA GLU A 585 16.86 33.96 1.62
C GLU A 585 17.78 33.48 2.74
N ASP A 586 18.59 34.39 3.30
CA ASP A 586 19.50 34.08 4.42
C ASP A 586 18.73 33.82 5.73
N HIS A 587 17.57 34.44 5.88
CA HIS A 587 16.71 34.31 7.06
C HIS A 587 15.24 34.42 6.64
N GLY A 588 14.45 33.40 6.99
CA GLY A 588 13.00 33.43 6.79
C GLY A 588 12.29 34.33 7.81
N THR A 589 11.03 34.64 7.52
CA THR A 589 10.17 35.38 8.45
C THR A 589 9.64 34.50 9.59
N GLN A 590 9.32 33.23 9.30
CA GLN A 590 8.86 32.23 10.27
C GLN A 590 9.34 30.82 9.88
N PRO A 591 9.56 29.91 10.86
CA PRO A 591 9.82 28.51 10.56
C PRO A 591 8.57 27.79 10.04
N GLY A 592 8.77 26.78 9.18
CA GLY A 592 7.71 25.98 8.59
C GLY A 592 8.11 25.35 7.26
N THR A 593 7.17 24.64 6.63
CA THR A 593 7.34 24.05 5.30
C THR A 593 6.08 24.26 4.45
N THR A 594 6.28 24.58 3.18
CA THR A 594 5.25 24.57 2.15
C THR A 594 5.65 23.56 1.08
N VAL A 595 4.80 22.56 0.85
CA VAL A 595 4.92 21.58 -0.23
C VAL A 595 3.85 21.88 -1.27
N THR A 596 4.24 22.21 -2.48
CA THR A 596 3.37 22.43 -3.64
C THR A 596 3.53 21.28 -4.62
N LEU A 597 2.45 20.56 -4.89
CA LEU A 597 2.36 19.47 -5.86
C LEU A 597 1.69 19.99 -7.13
N TYR A 598 2.39 19.99 -8.27
CA TYR A 598 1.80 20.35 -9.56
C TYR A 598 1.14 19.14 -10.21
N LEU A 599 -0.20 19.17 -10.27
CA LEU A 599 -1.03 18.00 -10.59
C LEU A 599 -0.94 17.61 -12.07
N ARG A 600 -0.89 16.31 -12.34
CA ARG A 600 -0.69 15.76 -13.71
C ARG A 600 -1.89 15.92 -14.63
N ASP A 601 -3.08 15.94 -14.07
CA ASP A 601 -4.34 15.89 -14.81
C ASP A 601 -5.13 17.18 -14.60
N LEU A 602 -5.23 18.00 -15.66
CA LEU A 602 -6.01 19.23 -15.70
C LEU A 602 -7.53 18.97 -15.57
N LYS A 603 -7.98 17.71 -15.59
CA LYS A 603 -9.37 17.29 -15.35
C LYS A 603 -9.58 16.63 -13.99
N SER A 604 -8.68 16.82 -13.01
CA SER A 604 -8.75 16.08 -11.75
C SER A 604 -10.10 16.28 -11.04
N THR A 605 -10.99 15.29 -11.10
CA THR A 605 -12.25 15.20 -10.36
C THR A 605 -12.04 14.92 -8.87
N PHE A 606 -10.89 15.29 -8.30
CA PHE A 606 -10.53 15.00 -6.92
C PHE A 606 -10.34 16.31 -6.19
N SER A 607 -10.96 16.41 -5.01
CA SER A 607 -10.82 17.54 -4.11
C SER A 607 -10.03 17.15 -2.87
N CYS A 608 -9.03 17.96 -2.51
CA CYS A 608 -8.31 17.78 -1.24
C CYS A 608 -9.26 17.95 -0.03
N VAL A 609 -10.29 18.80 -0.15
CA VAL A 609 -11.29 19.04 0.87
C VAL A 609 -12.14 17.80 1.11
N GLU A 610 -12.66 17.17 0.05
CA GLU A 610 -13.45 15.93 0.15
C GLU A 610 -12.63 14.79 0.78
N VAL A 611 -11.34 14.73 0.46
CA VAL A 611 -10.47 13.66 0.97
C VAL A 611 -10.07 13.88 2.42
N LEU A 612 -9.73 15.11 2.80
CA LEU A 612 -9.53 15.42 4.21
C LEU A 612 -10.82 15.28 5.00
N ASP A 613 -11.99 15.64 4.45
CA ASP A 613 -13.27 15.44 5.14
C ASP A 613 -13.58 13.97 5.39
N ARG A 614 -13.26 13.10 4.43
CA ARG A 614 -13.40 11.65 4.56
C ARG A 614 -12.41 11.02 5.54
N LEU A 615 -11.19 11.55 5.63
CA LEU A 615 -10.08 10.92 6.36
C LEU A 615 -9.82 11.54 7.74
N LEU A 616 -9.88 12.86 7.88
CA LEU A 616 -9.48 13.61 9.08
C LEU A 616 -10.69 13.81 10.00
N GLY A 617 -10.73 12.98 11.04
CA GLY A 617 -11.74 13.00 12.08
C GLY A 617 -11.58 14.18 13.03
N ILE A 618 -10.42 14.22 13.68
CA ILE A 618 -10.03 15.16 14.75
C ILE A 618 -8.63 15.66 14.43
N ALA A 619 -8.41 16.98 14.33
CA ALA A 619 -7.07 17.51 14.10
C ALA A 619 -6.39 17.90 15.42
N GLU A 620 -5.12 17.58 15.62
CA GLU A 620 -4.36 18.03 16.80
C GLU A 620 -3.99 19.52 16.74
N PHE A 621 -3.76 20.02 15.53
CA PHE A 621 -3.49 21.42 15.24
C PHE A 621 -4.58 21.98 14.33
N HIS A 622 -4.76 23.30 14.40
CA HIS A 622 -5.76 23.97 13.59
C HIS A 622 -5.48 23.73 12.11
N THR A 623 -6.42 23.10 11.42
CA THR A 623 -6.24 22.64 10.04
C THR A 623 -7.31 23.24 9.14
N THR A 624 -6.91 23.79 7.99
CA THR A 624 -7.83 24.31 6.97
C THR A 624 -7.55 23.66 5.62
N ALA A 625 -8.60 23.52 4.80
CA ALA A 625 -8.51 23.04 3.43
C ALA A 625 -9.43 23.86 2.53
N GLU A 626 -8.96 24.26 1.35
CA GLU A 626 -9.73 25.00 0.35
C GLU A 626 -9.50 24.43 -1.06
N ASP A 627 -10.57 24.29 -1.84
CA ASP A 627 -10.57 23.87 -3.24
C ASP A 627 -11.74 24.54 -3.99
N ASP A 628 -11.45 25.38 -4.98
CA ASP A 628 -12.45 26.11 -5.80
C ASP A 628 -13.60 26.76 -4.99
N GLY A 629 -13.27 27.37 -3.85
CA GLY A 629 -14.22 28.06 -2.96
C GLY A 629 -15.00 27.14 -2.01
N VAL A 630 -14.81 25.82 -2.08
CA VAL A 630 -15.23 24.87 -1.04
C VAL A 630 -14.15 24.85 0.03
N ALA A 631 -14.51 25.14 1.28
CA ALA A 631 -13.58 25.17 2.39
C ALA A 631 -14.02 24.25 3.53
N ALA A 632 -13.05 23.69 4.24
CA ALA A 632 -13.22 22.94 5.46
C ALA A 632 -12.20 23.38 6.50
N GLU A 633 -12.62 23.38 7.76
CA GLU A 633 -11.82 23.80 8.91
C GLU A 633 -12.00 22.79 10.03
N TRP A 634 -10.89 22.44 10.68
CA TRP A 634 -10.82 21.55 11.82
C TRP A 634 -10.17 22.29 12.98
N GLU A 635 -10.97 22.53 14.02
CA GLU A 635 -10.46 23.06 15.26
C GLU A 635 -9.69 21.98 16.06
N PRO A 636 -8.61 22.37 16.78
CA PRO A 636 -7.83 21.44 17.58
C PRO A 636 -8.69 20.60 18.53
N PHE A 637 -8.58 19.28 18.42
CA PHE A 637 -9.24 18.27 19.25
C PHE A 637 -10.78 18.30 19.20
N VAL A 638 -11.37 18.95 18.20
CA VAL A 638 -12.80 18.97 17.96
C VAL A 638 -13.13 18.05 16.78
N PHE A 639 -13.98 17.06 17.02
CA PHE A 639 -14.54 16.22 15.97
C PHE A 639 -15.51 17.00 15.09
N ARG A 640 -15.33 16.89 13.77
CA ARG A 640 -16.25 17.45 12.77
C ARG A 640 -17.39 16.45 12.47
N PRO A 641 -18.67 16.79 12.65
CA PRO A 641 -19.77 15.88 12.36
C PRO A 641 -19.97 15.66 10.85
N ARG A 642 -20.18 14.41 10.43
CA ARG A 642 -20.56 14.04 9.05
C ARG A 642 -21.22 12.66 8.98
N ASN A 643 -22.03 12.45 7.94
CA ASN A 643 -22.72 11.17 7.68
C ASN A 643 -22.38 10.66 6.28
N THR A 644 -21.12 10.28 6.08
CA THR A 644 -20.58 9.81 4.79
C THR A 644 -19.74 8.55 4.99
N SER A 645 -19.27 7.95 3.88
CA SER A 645 -18.31 6.84 3.93
C SER A 645 -16.98 7.31 4.52
N GLY A 646 -16.37 6.54 5.42
CA GLY A 646 -15.13 6.92 6.13
C GLY A 646 -15.45 7.32 7.57
N VAL A 647 -14.90 8.44 8.06
CA VAL A 647 -15.26 8.97 9.37
C VAL A 647 -16.76 9.27 9.42
N ASN A 648 -17.52 8.54 10.24
CA ASN A 648 -18.96 8.72 10.39
C ASN A 648 -19.29 9.06 11.83
N GLY A 649 -20.01 10.16 12.05
CA GLY A 649 -20.43 10.62 13.37
C GLY A 649 -21.24 11.90 13.19
N SER A 650 -22.52 11.90 13.51
CA SER A 650 -23.41 13.05 13.25
C SER A 650 -24.58 13.11 14.22
N GLY A 651 -25.33 14.21 14.18
CA GLY A 651 -26.36 14.53 15.16
C GLY A 651 -25.77 15.30 16.34
N GLU A 652 -26.36 15.12 17.52
CA GLU A 652 -25.79 15.63 18.76
C GLU A 652 -24.53 14.83 19.17
N LEU A 653 -23.53 15.54 19.70
CA LEU A 653 -22.22 14.99 20.05
C LEU A 653 -21.83 15.38 21.48
N VAL A 654 -21.23 14.45 22.22
CA VAL A 654 -20.65 14.73 23.55
C VAL A 654 -19.18 14.38 23.54
N HIS A 655 -18.33 15.39 23.71
CA HIS A 655 -16.88 15.20 23.76
C HIS A 655 -16.48 14.75 25.17
N GLY A 656 -15.89 13.57 25.26
CA GLY A 656 -15.25 13.08 26.47
C GLY A 656 -13.98 13.85 26.80
N PRO A 657 -13.36 13.56 27.96
CA PRO A 657 -12.08 14.15 28.34
C PRO A 657 -11.00 13.84 27.30
N GLN A 658 -10.05 14.77 27.17
CA GLN A 658 -8.84 14.55 26.38
C GLN A 658 -7.82 13.85 27.27
N GLU A 659 -7.63 12.57 27.03
CA GLU A 659 -6.61 11.78 27.71
C GLU A 659 -5.27 11.88 26.94
N PRO A 660 -4.12 11.69 27.61
CA PRO A 660 -2.82 11.78 26.95
C PRO A 660 -2.68 10.87 25.71
N ASN A 661 -3.31 9.69 25.76
CA ASN A 661 -3.21 8.66 24.71
C ASN A 661 -4.50 8.46 23.92
N GLY A 662 -5.51 9.32 24.09
CA GLY A 662 -6.70 9.24 23.26
C GLY A 662 -7.83 10.18 23.63
N GLN A 663 -8.89 10.11 22.84
CA GLN A 663 -10.08 10.92 23.01
C GLN A 663 -11.31 10.13 22.53
N VAL A 664 -12.41 10.25 23.26
CA VAL A 664 -13.71 9.71 22.87
C VAL A 664 -14.68 10.83 22.57
N VAL A 665 -15.43 10.71 21.48
CA VAL A 665 -16.58 11.56 21.18
C VAL A 665 -17.79 10.67 20.99
N TRP A 666 -18.74 10.77 21.91
CA TRP A 666 -20.01 10.06 21.82
C TRP A 666 -20.89 10.72 20.76
N CYS A 667 -21.54 9.91 19.93
CA CYS A 667 -22.37 10.40 18.83
C CYS A 667 -23.75 9.75 18.80
N GLU A 668 -24.76 10.56 18.51
CA GLU A 668 -26.13 10.09 18.27
C GLU A 668 -26.16 9.07 17.13
N ASN A 669 -25.53 9.41 16.00
CA ASN A 669 -25.48 8.59 14.81
C ASN A 669 -24.04 8.30 14.40
N GLY A 670 -23.78 7.07 13.97
CA GLY A 670 -22.47 6.69 13.42
C GLY A 670 -21.47 6.25 14.49
N GLY A 671 -20.19 6.38 14.17
CA GLY A 671 -19.03 6.02 14.98
C GLY A 671 -17.83 5.67 14.08
N ALA A 672 -16.63 5.72 14.64
CA ALA A 672 -15.39 5.48 13.91
C ALA A 672 -14.20 5.18 14.84
N LEU A 673 -13.18 4.52 14.31
CA LEU A 673 -11.86 4.41 14.95
C LEU A 673 -10.86 5.32 14.20
N LEU A 674 -10.13 6.13 14.95
CA LEU A 674 -9.12 7.05 14.44
C LEU A 674 -7.75 6.73 15.05
N ALA A 675 -6.69 6.94 14.27
CA ALA A 675 -5.30 6.93 14.72
C ALA A 675 -4.68 8.28 14.38
N ASP A 676 -4.25 9.03 15.40
CA ASP A 676 -3.79 10.42 15.28
C ASP A 676 -4.75 11.31 14.49
N GLY A 677 -6.04 11.14 14.76
CA GLY A 677 -7.09 11.90 14.11
C GLY A 677 -7.55 11.37 12.75
N LEU A 678 -6.83 10.42 12.16
CA LEU A 678 -7.14 9.88 10.83
C LEU A 678 -7.92 8.56 10.91
N TYR A 679 -8.92 8.42 10.04
CA TYR A 679 -9.75 7.22 9.92
C TYR A 679 -8.95 5.94 9.69
N THR A 680 -9.28 4.90 10.44
CA THR A 680 -8.70 3.57 10.26
C THR A 680 -9.73 2.49 10.58
N THR A 681 -9.48 1.28 10.11
CA THR A 681 -10.33 0.10 10.31
C THR A 681 -9.57 -0.99 11.04
N PRO A 682 -10.14 -1.66 12.06
CA PRO A 682 -9.44 -2.74 12.72
C PRO A 682 -9.46 -4.03 11.90
N ALA A 683 -8.28 -4.60 11.61
CA ALA A 683 -8.18 -5.93 10.95
C ALA A 683 -8.74 -7.04 11.85
N LYS A 684 -8.55 -6.89 13.17
CA LYS A 684 -9.04 -7.81 14.19
C LYS A 684 -10.29 -7.24 14.84
N GLN A 685 -11.41 -7.92 14.67
CA GLN A 685 -12.70 -7.56 15.24
C GLN A 685 -12.89 -8.30 16.58
N LEU A 686 -12.21 -7.82 17.62
CA LEU A 686 -12.17 -8.41 18.98
C LEU A 686 -12.71 -7.43 20.03
N GLY A 687 -13.21 -7.96 21.14
CA GLY A 687 -13.73 -7.19 22.27
C GLY A 687 -14.75 -6.15 21.85
N VAL A 688 -14.60 -4.92 22.37
CA VAL A 688 -15.46 -3.77 22.05
C VAL A 688 -15.48 -3.38 20.56
N LEU A 689 -14.43 -3.76 19.80
CA LEU A 689 -14.34 -3.50 18.36
C LEU A 689 -15.16 -4.47 17.51
N LYS A 690 -15.68 -5.56 18.09
CA LYS A 690 -16.50 -6.52 17.35
C LYS A 690 -17.83 -5.91 16.94
N THR A 691 -18.14 -5.97 15.65
CA THR A 691 -19.46 -5.62 15.14
C THR A 691 -20.30 -6.83 14.70
N LEU A 692 -21.62 -6.74 14.87
CA LEU A 692 -22.57 -7.81 14.49
C LEU A 692 -22.98 -7.75 13.00
N THR A 693 -22.84 -6.60 12.35
CA THR A 693 -23.29 -6.35 10.97
C THR A 693 -22.20 -6.59 9.91
N ASN A 694 -21.02 -7.08 10.31
CA ASN A 694 -19.79 -7.16 9.51
C ASN A 694 -19.28 -5.79 9.01
N HIS A 695 -19.80 -4.68 9.54
CA HIS A 695 -19.31 -3.34 9.25
C HIS A 695 -18.06 -3.05 10.11
N PRO A 696 -16.97 -2.50 9.56
CA PRO A 696 -15.72 -2.35 10.32
C PRO A 696 -15.77 -1.28 11.41
N ASP A 697 -16.69 -0.32 11.30
CA ASP A 697 -16.79 0.83 12.22
C ASP A 697 -17.61 0.54 13.47
N LEU A 698 -17.10 1.07 14.59
CA LEU A 698 -17.83 1.22 15.84
C LEU A 698 -19.11 2.07 15.65
N ARG A 699 -20.12 1.82 16.47
CA ARG A 699 -21.32 2.67 16.60
C ARG A 699 -21.43 3.28 17.99
N GLY A 700 -22.00 4.48 18.05
CA GLY A 700 -22.24 5.25 19.28
C GLY A 700 -21.05 6.10 19.74
N ALA A 701 -19.84 5.83 19.22
CA ALA A 701 -18.64 6.59 19.59
C ALA A 701 -17.65 6.70 18.43
N VAL A 702 -16.95 7.83 18.40
CA VAL A 702 -15.70 8.03 17.67
C VAL A 702 -14.56 7.96 18.67
N VAL A 703 -13.64 7.01 18.49
CA VAL A 703 -12.50 6.81 19.38
C VAL A 703 -11.22 7.15 18.63
N ASN A 704 -10.44 8.08 19.17
CA ASN A 704 -9.17 8.49 18.62
C ASN A 704 -8.02 8.00 19.49
N LEU A 705 -7.15 7.14 18.94
CA LEU A 705 -5.93 6.66 19.57
C LEU A 705 -4.77 7.60 19.19
N THR A 706 -4.03 8.07 20.20
CA THR A 706 -2.92 9.02 20.01
C THR A 706 -1.68 8.59 20.79
N ARG A 707 -0.52 9.15 20.43
CA ARG A 707 0.78 8.93 21.11
C ARG A 707 1.14 7.45 21.25
N ASP A 708 1.29 6.96 22.48
CA ASP A 708 1.75 5.59 22.77
C ASP A 708 0.76 4.51 22.33
N TRP A 709 -0.51 4.87 22.13
CA TRP A 709 -1.56 3.91 21.77
C TRP A 709 -1.83 3.86 20.26
N VAL A 710 -1.07 4.61 19.45
CA VAL A 710 -1.15 4.55 17.99
C VAL A 710 -0.63 3.21 17.49
N PRO A 711 -1.49 2.37 16.90
CA PRO A 711 -1.12 1.02 16.56
C PRO A 711 -0.27 0.94 15.30
N ARG A 712 0.27 -0.23 15.02
CA ARG A 712 0.83 -0.55 13.71
C ARG A 712 -0.28 -0.66 12.67
N LEU A 713 -0.14 0.13 11.62
CA LEU A 713 -1.04 0.14 10.48
C LEU A 713 -0.44 -0.63 9.29
N THR A 714 -1.29 -0.99 8.34
CA THR A 714 -0.89 -1.41 6.99
C THR A 714 -0.08 -0.32 6.27
N VAL A 715 0.57 -0.67 5.16
CA VAL A 715 1.43 0.27 4.40
C VAL A 715 0.64 1.47 3.86
N ASP A 716 -0.60 1.25 3.42
CA ASP A 716 -1.56 2.30 3.00
C ASP A 716 -2.21 3.05 4.20
N ARG A 717 -1.86 2.65 5.42
CA ARG A 717 -2.30 3.20 6.71
C ARG A 717 -3.80 3.13 6.95
N THR A 718 -4.54 2.32 6.20
CA THR A 718 -6.02 2.25 6.29
C THR A 718 -6.50 1.27 7.34
N THR A 719 -5.66 0.29 7.71
CA THR A 719 -6.06 -0.81 8.58
C THR A 719 -5.10 -1.01 9.74
N VAL A 720 -5.65 -1.17 10.95
CA VAL A 720 -4.92 -1.51 12.18
C VAL A 720 -4.59 -3.00 12.21
N LEU A 721 -3.31 -3.34 12.34
CA LEU A 721 -2.80 -4.72 12.40
C LEU A 721 -2.71 -5.29 13.83
N ASP A 722 -2.48 -4.41 14.79
CA ASP A 722 -2.38 -4.78 16.21
C ASP A 722 -3.78 -4.96 16.82
N ASP A 723 -3.85 -5.67 17.95
CA ASP A 723 -5.08 -5.80 18.72
C ASP A 723 -5.17 -4.59 19.68
N VAL A 724 -6.14 -3.69 19.44
CA VAL A 724 -6.33 -2.45 20.22
C VAL A 724 -7.64 -2.43 21.01
N SER A 725 -8.32 -3.58 21.14
CA SER A 725 -9.61 -3.67 21.84
C SER A 725 -9.53 -3.14 23.26
N ASP A 726 -8.49 -3.52 24.00
CA ASP A 726 -8.36 -3.22 25.43
C ASP A 726 -8.02 -1.73 25.68
N GLN A 727 -7.32 -1.09 24.73
CA GLN A 727 -7.06 0.36 24.75
C GLN A 727 -8.36 1.12 24.50
N VAL A 728 -9.13 0.70 23.49
CA VAL A 728 -10.40 1.33 23.12
C VAL A 728 -11.45 1.17 24.22
N GLU A 729 -11.55 -0.02 24.82
CA GLU A 729 -12.45 -0.31 25.95
C GLU A 729 -12.16 0.60 27.13
N ARG A 730 -10.88 0.74 27.53
CA ARG A 730 -10.48 1.67 28.60
C ARG A 730 -10.85 3.12 28.31
N LEU A 731 -10.63 3.63 27.09
CA LEU A 731 -11.03 5.00 26.75
C LEU A 731 -12.54 5.21 26.83
N LEU A 732 -13.32 4.22 26.37
CA LEU A 732 -14.78 4.26 26.42
C LEU A 732 -15.28 4.23 27.87
N ASP A 733 -14.72 3.36 28.72
CA ASP A 733 -15.03 3.28 30.15
C ASP A 733 -14.74 4.63 30.85
N ASP A 734 -13.55 5.18 30.65
CA ASP A 734 -13.14 6.45 31.27
C ASP A 734 -14.01 7.64 30.79
N ALA A 735 -14.51 7.60 29.54
CA ALA A 735 -15.34 8.65 28.96
C ALA A 735 -16.85 8.46 29.18
N ALA A 736 -17.32 7.29 29.59
CA ALA A 736 -18.75 7.00 29.79
C ALA A 736 -19.39 7.89 30.88
N PRO A 737 -18.75 8.17 32.04
CA PRO A 737 -19.30 9.09 33.03
C PRO A 737 -19.59 10.49 32.47
N THR A 738 -18.78 10.98 31.54
CA THR A 738 -19.00 12.29 30.89
C THR A 738 -20.29 12.30 30.08
N LEU A 739 -20.58 11.22 29.34
CA LEU A 739 -21.84 11.08 28.60
C LEU A 739 -23.05 11.08 29.54
N LEU A 740 -22.96 10.33 30.65
CA LEU A 740 -24.05 10.20 31.62
C LEU A 740 -24.35 11.51 32.35
N VAL A 741 -23.31 12.29 32.68
CA VAL A 741 -23.44 13.60 33.31
C VAL A 741 -23.96 14.65 32.34
N ALA A 742 -23.49 14.63 31.08
CA ALA A 742 -23.98 15.53 30.04
C ALA A 742 -25.46 15.28 29.72
N ALA A 743 -25.91 14.02 29.82
CA ALA A 743 -27.28 13.58 29.59
C ALA A 743 -27.90 14.20 28.32
N PRO A 744 -27.26 14.04 27.15
CA PRO A 744 -27.75 14.60 25.88
C PRO A 744 -29.11 14.00 25.52
N GLU A 745 -29.89 14.68 24.67
CA GLU A 745 -31.26 14.24 24.33
C GLU A 745 -31.27 12.87 23.64
N PHE A 746 -30.21 12.55 22.88
CA PHE A 746 -30.09 11.24 22.24
C PHE A 746 -29.85 10.10 23.22
N LEU A 747 -29.28 10.36 24.42
CA LEU A 747 -28.96 9.33 25.39
C LEU A 747 -30.25 8.77 25.97
N SER A 748 -30.69 7.68 25.35
CA SER A 748 -31.93 7.00 25.65
C SER A 748 -31.72 5.51 25.53
N GLU A 749 -32.62 4.75 26.13
CA GLU A 749 -32.65 3.31 25.96
C GLU A 749 -32.77 2.90 24.48
N ARG A 750 -33.50 3.67 23.68
CA ARG A 750 -33.63 3.47 22.22
C ARG A 750 -32.27 3.60 21.52
N TRP A 751 -31.49 4.63 21.85
CA TRP A 751 -30.16 4.81 21.29
C TRP A 751 -29.24 3.66 21.72
N LEU A 752 -29.30 3.25 22.99
CA LEU A 752 -28.51 2.13 23.52
C LEU A 752 -28.77 0.83 22.76
N HIS A 753 -30.05 0.55 22.43
CA HIS A 753 -30.43 -0.57 21.56
C HIS A 753 -29.87 -0.45 20.16
N HIS A 754 -29.97 0.73 19.55
CA HIS A 754 -29.44 0.97 18.21
C HIS A 754 -27.91 0.76 18.15
N VAL A 755 -27.19 1.19 19.18
CA VAL A 755 -25.75 0.92 19.31
C VAL A 755 -25.53 -0.58 19.50
N ALA A 756 -26.30 -1.25 20.36
CA ALA A 756 -26.14 -2.68 20.65
C ALA A 756 -26.36 -3.60 19.44
N ASP A 757 -27.25 -3.23 18.52
CA ASP A 757 -27.50 -3.96 17.26
C ASP A 757 -26.26 -4.07 16.37
N THR A 758 -25.28 -3.16 16.53
CA THR A 758 -24.02 -3.19 15.79
C THR A 758 -22.81 -3.41 16.68
N SER A 759 -22.66 -2.63 17.75
CA SER A 759 -21.52 -2.59 18.66
C SER A 759 -21.97 -2.87 20.11
N PRO A 760 -22.33 -4.13 20.44
CA PRO A 760 -22.85 -4.50 21.76
C PRO A 760 -21.87 -4.19 22.90
N GLY A 761 -20.56 -4.30 22.66
CA GLY A 761 -19.55 -3.95 23.66
C GLY A 761 -19.60 -2.46 24.08
N VAL A 762 -19.82 -1.55 23.12
CA VAL A 762 -19.92 -0.11 23.41
C VAL A 762 -21.18 0.18 24.23
N ALA A 763 -22.30 -0.45 23.87
CA ALA A 763 -23.55 -0.30 24.61
C ALA A 763 -23.43 -0.86 26.05
N ASP A 764 -22.75 -2.00 26.24
CA ASP A 764 -22.50 -2.56 27.57
C ASP A 764 -21.70 -1.62 28.46
N ILE A 765 -20.68 -0.95 27.93
CA ILE A 765 -19.87 0.02 28.67
C ILE A 765 -20.75 1.17 29.19
N VAL A 766 -21.57 1.78 28.32
CA VAL A 766 -22.47 2.87 28.72
C VAL A 766 -23.50 2.38 29.75
N ALA A 767 -24.07 1.19 29.54
CA ALA A 767 -25.04 0.61 30.45
C ALA A 767 -24.43 0.31 31.84
N SER A 768 -23.24 -0.29 31.87
CA SER A 768 -22.52 -0.64 33.09
C SER A 768 -22.15 0.61 33.87
N ALA A 769 -21.61 1.63 33.21
CA ALA A 769 -21.33 2.92 33.84
C ALA A 769 -22.60 3.57 34.43
N ALA A 770 -23.74 3.48 33.75
CA ALA A 770 -25.01 4.00 34.26
C ALA A 770 -25.49 3.24 35.51
N ILE A 771 -25.33 1.92 35.53
CA ILE A 771 -25.65 1.06 36.67
C ILE A 771 -24.74 1.38 37.86
N GLU A 772 -23.43 1.43 37.65
CA GLU A 772 -22.43 1.67 38.70
C GLU A 772 -22.54 3.06 39.33
N THR A 773 -22.84 4.08 38.52
CA THR A 773 -23.01 5.46 39.00
C THR A 773 -24.44 5.79 39.44
N ASN A 774 -25.35 4.82 39.35
CA ASN A 774 -26.78 4.99 39.61
C ASN A 774 -27.40 6.18 38.83
N ALA A 775 -27.01 6.32 37.56
CA ALA A 775 -27.41 7.41 36.69
C ALA A 775 -28.89 7.29 36.27
N THR A 776 -29.61 8.41 36.30
CA THR A 776 -31.03 8.49 35.90
C THR A 776 -31.21 8.95 34.45
N SER A 777 -30.13 9.23 33.72
CA SER A 777 -30.15 9.74 32.34
C SER A 777 -30.75 8.75 31.33
N LEU A 778 -30.70 7.45 31.62
CA LEU A 778 -31.37 6.39 30.84
C LEU A 778 -32.74 5.99 31.42
N GLY A 779 -33.25 6.73 32.40
CA GLY A 779 -34.49 6.45 33.14
C GLY A 779 -34.25 6.23 34.64
N GLU A 780 -35.22 6.62 35.47
CA GLU A 780 -35.10 6.59 36.95
C GLU A 780 -34.77 5.20 37.51
N ASP A 781 -35.27 4.15 36.86
CA ASP A 781 -35.07 2.78 37.32
C ASP A 781 -33.96 2.03 36.56
N PHE A 782 -33.33 2.63 35.54
CA PHE A 782 -32.36 1.95 34.66
C PHE A 782 -31.20 1.35 35.46
N ALA A 783 -30.61 2.09 36.39
CA ALA A 783 -29.50 1.58 37.20
C ALA A 783 -29.87 0.37 38.08
N ARG A 784 -31.15 0.24 38.45
CA ARG A 784 -31.65 -0.89 39.25
C ARG A 784 -31.91 -2.13 38.40
N ILE A 785 -32.27 -1.95 37.12
CA ILE A 785 -32.92 -3.00 36.33
C ILE A 785 -32.22 -3.31 35.00
N GLY A 786 -31.37 -2.40 34.52
CA GLY A 786 -30.67 -2.50 33.25
C GLY A 786 -31.54 -2.24 32.03
N CYS A 787 -31.09 -2.75 30.89
CA CYS A 787 -31.67 -2.52 29.57
C CYS A 787 -32.86 -3.45 29.27
N SER A 788 -33.93 -2.94 28.65
CA SER A 788 -35.10 -3.75 28.25
C SER A 788 -34.82 -4.65 27.05
N PRO A 789 -35.53 -5.78 26.88
CA PRO A 789 -35.44 -6.57 25.66
C PRO A 789 -36.11 -5.82 24.53
N GLY A 790 -35.35 -5.49 23.47
CA GLY A 790 -35.94 -5.01 22.22
C GLY A 790 -36.56 -3.61 22.25
N GLY A 791 -36.13 -2.75 23.18
CA GLY A 791 -36.51 -1.32 23.19
C GLY A 791 -37.97 -1.06 23.58
N ILE A 792 -38.47 -1.79 24.59
CA ILE A 792 -39.83 -1.62 25.11
C ILE A 792 -39.85 -0.36 25.97
N ASN A 793 -39.95 0.81 25.32
CA ASN A 793 -40.32 2.04 26.01
C ASN A 793 -41.30 2.89 25.19
N ASN A 794 -42.55 2.87 25.66
CA ASN A 794 -43.67 3.83 25.64
C ASN A 794 -44.03 4.76 24.45
N ASP A 795 -43.25 4.90 23.37
CA ASP A 795 -43.71 5.71 22.24
C ASP A 795 -44.53 4.87 21.24
N ARG A 796 -45.84 5.10 21.25
CA ARG A 796 -46.88 4.44 20.45
C ARG A 796 -46.70 4.55 18.93
N SER A 797 -45.59 5.13 18.44
CA SER A 797 -45.49 5.67 17.09
C SER A 797 -44.70 4.84 16.08
N ARG A 798 -43.74 3.97 16.50
CA ARG A 798 -42.94 3.16 15.54
C ARG A 798 -42.50 1.80 16.11
N THR A 799 -43.41 0.83 16.13
CA THR A 799 -43.07 -0.58 16.28
C THR A 799 -42.69 -1.16 14.92
N ASN A 800 -41.41 -1.47 14.69
CA ASN A 800 -41.05 -2.30 13.55
C ASN A 800 -41.53 -3.72 13.85
N SER A 801 -42.54 -4.13 13.10
CA SER A 801 -43.30 -5.36 13.25
C SER A 801 -42.45 -6.57 12.84
N GLY A 802 -42.10 -7.41 13.82
CA GLY A 802 -41.54 -8.75 13.55
C GLY A 802 -40.59 -9.35 14.59
N ALA A 803 -40.03 -8.57 15.52
CA ALA A 803 -39.02 -9.08 16.47
C ALA A 803 -39.60 -9.70 17.76
N TRP A 804 -40.91 -9.66 17.96
CA TRP A 804 -41.60 -10.10 19.18
C TRP A 804 -41.68 -11.62 19.39
N LEU A 805 -41.16 -12.42 18.45
CA LEU A 805 -41.33 -13.88 18.43
C LEU A 805 -40.03 -14.62 18.08
N HIS A 806 -38.90 -14.21 18.67
CA HIS A 806 -37.91 -15.24 18.97
C HIS A 806 -38.41 -16.02 20.19
N PRO A 807 -38.35 -17.38 20.19
CA PRO A 807 -38.83 -18.18 21.31
C PRO A 807 -37.94 -17.92 22.53
N MET A 808 -38.28 -16.89 23.30
CA MET A 808 -37.61 -16.54 24.54
C MET A 808 -38.24 -17.32 25.69
N PRO A 809 -37.48 -17.96 26.59
CA PRO A 809 -38.04 -18.54 27.79
C PRO A 809 -38.88 -17.54 28.60
N ASP A 810 -40.06 -17.95 29.09
CA ASP A 810 -41.00 -17.10 29.81
C ASP A 810 -40.39 -16.40 31.04
N TRP A 811 -39.36 -17.00 31.65
CA TRP A 811 -38.69 -16.42 32.82
C TRP A 811 -37.82 -15.20 32.48
N ILE A 812 -37.33 -15.11 31.24
CA ILE A 812 -36.59 -13.94 30.76
C ILE A 812 -37.59 -12.82 30.47
N LEU A 813 -38.70 -13.13 29.80
CA LEU A 813 -39.80 -12.17 29.60
C LEU A 813 -40.28 -11.64 30.96
N PHE A 814 -40.43 -12.53 31.94
CA PHE A 814 -40.83 -12.20 33.30
C PHE A 814 -39.77 -11.40 34.08
N TRP A 815 -38.47 -11.73 33.96
CA TRP A 815 -37.36 -10.94 34.53
C TRP A 815 -37.40 -9.49 34.04
N HIS A 816 -37.61 -9.28 32.74
CA HIS A 816 -37.68 -7.94 32.15
C HIS A 816 -39.00 -7.21 32.46
N LEU A 817 -40.09 -7.94 32.67
CA LEU A 817 -41.36 -7.41 33.17
C LEU A 817 -41.26 -6.91 34.61
N LEU A 818 -40.64 -7.71 35.49
CA LEU A 818 -40.31 -7.32 36.87
C LEU A 818 -39.41 -6.11 36.93
N ALA A 819 -38.50 -5.97 35.98
CA ALA A 819 -37.60 -4.84 35.84
C ALA A 819 -38.38 -3.55 35.52
N HIS A 820 -39.20 -3.53 34.46
CA HIS A 820 -39.69 -2.26 33.90
C HIS A 820 -41.05 -1.79 34.41
N VAL A 821 -41.98 -2.70 34.73
CA VAL A 821 -43.33 -2.30 35.16
C VAL A 821 -43.84 -3.17 36.31
N PRO A 822 -43.22 -3.12 37.51
CA PRO A 822 -43.60 -3.96 38.65
C PRO A 822 -45.07 -3.82 39.04
N ALA A 823 -45.66 -2.64 38.78
CA ALA A 823 -47.07 -2.34 39.01
C ALA A 823 -48.02 -3.25 38.21
N LEU A 824 -47.59 -3.75 37.04
CA LEU A 824 -48.39 -4.69 36.26
C LEU A 824 -48.54 -6.04 36.96
N LEU A 825 -47.72 -6.39 37.94
CA LEU A 825 -47.88 -7.64 38.70
C LEU A 825 -48.86 -7.51 39.87
N GLY A 826 -49.44 -6.33 40.08
CA GLY A 826 -50.39 -6.05 41.17
C GLY A 826 -49.73 -5.70 42.50
N ALA A 827 -50.47 -4.98 43.35
CA ALA A 827 -50.03 -4.54 44.67
C ALA A 827 -50.00 -5.70 45.67
N GLY A 828 -49.00 -6.58 45.55
CA GLY A 828 -48.84 -7.74 46.44
C GLY A 828 -47.66 -8.68 46.15
N GLY A 829 -46.89 -8.46 45.07
CA GLY A 829 -45.75 -9.32 44.72
C GLY A 829 -44.60 -9.29 45.76
N PRO A 830 -43.93 -10.43 46.06
CA PRO A 830 -42.97 -10.55 47.16
C PRO A 830 -41.56 -9.96 46.88
N VAL A 831 -41.38 -9.05 45.93
CA VAL A 831 -40.04 -8.67 45.45
C VAL A 831 -39.67 -7.24 45.85
N ARG A 832 -38.68 -7.10 46.74
CA ARG A 832 -37.92 -5.85 46.86
C ARG A 832 -37.03 -5.73 45.63
N ALA A 833 -37.34 -4.77 44.75
CA ALA A 833 -36.68 -4.53 43.48
C ALA A 833 -35.14 -4.35 43.55
N GLY A 834 -34.57 -4.09 44.74
CA GLY A 834 -33.12 -3.96 44.95
C GLY A 834 -32.32 -5.26 45.01
N SER A 835 -32.85 -6.39 44.52
CA SER A 835 -32.17 -7.69 44.52
C SER A 835 -32.03 -8.35 43.14
N ILE A 836 -32.51 -7.71 42.08
CA ILE A 836 -32.52 -8.26 40.71
C ILE A 836 -31.25 -7.80 39.99
N MET A 837 -30.61 -8.70 39.25
CA MET A 837 -29.44 -8.36 38.43
C MET A 837 -29.85 -7.46 37.25
N PRO A 838 -29.17 -6.32 37.03
CA PRO A 838 -29.40 -5.49 35.86
C PRO A 838 -29.02 -6.20 34.55
N ALA A 839 -29.90 -6.10 33.55
CA ALA A 839 -29.63 -6.59 32.20
C ALA A 839 -28.66 -5.67 31.45
N LEU A 840 -27.66 -6.24 30.79
CA LEU A 840 -26.78 -5.54 29.86
C LEU A 840 -27.31 -5.67 28.43
N PRO A 841 -27.08 -4.67 27.55
CA PRO A 841 -27.50 -4.73 26.14
C PRO A 841 -27.05 -6.01 25.41
N SER A 842 -25.85 -6.51 25.66
CA SER A 842 -25.34 -7.73 25.02
C SER A 842 -26.01 -9.03 25.50
N ASP A 843 -26.64 -9.04 26.69
CA ASP A 843 -27.32 -10.23 27.22
C ASP A 843 -28.40 -10.73 26.24
N TRP A 844 -29.07 -9.81 25.53
CA TRP A 844 -30.02 -10.16 24.48
C TRP A 844 -29.38 -10.97 23.35
N THR A 845 -28.20 -10.54 22.90
CA THR A 845 -27.47 -11.23 21.82
C THR A 845 -27.01 -12.62 22.26
N VAL A 846 -26.56 -12.75 23.51
CA VAL A 846 -26.21 -14.04 24.14
C VAL A 846 -27.41 -14.98 24.13
N LEU A 847 -28.54 -14.53 24.68
CA LEU A 847 -29.73 -15.35 24.89
C LEU A 847 -30.40 -15.74 23.56
N ALA A 848 -30.53 -14.80 22.62
CA ALA A 848 -31.07 -15.06 21.29
C ALA A 848 -30.24 -16.09 20.51
N ARG A 849 -28.91 -16.12 20.74
CA ARG A 849 -28.03 -17.08 20.08
C ARG A 849 -28.16 -18.48 20.64
N LEU A 850 -28.22 -18.63 21.97
CA LEU A 850 -28.42 -19.93 22.63
C LEU A 850 -29.77 -20.57 22.28
N ASN A 851 -30.84 -19.77 22.14
CA ASN A 851 -32.16 -20.28 21.77
C ASN A 851 -32.26 -20.78 20.31
N ARG A 852 -31.30 -20.42 19.43
CA ARG A 852 -31.27 -20.94 18.05
C ARG A 852 -30.62 -22.32 17.95
N THR A 853 -29.77 -22.69 18.90
CA THR A 853 -29.05 -23.98 18.89
C THR A 853 -29.82 -25.07 19.62
N THR A 854 -30.67 -24.72 20.58
CA THR A 854 -31.58 -25.64 21.27
C THR A 854 -32.80 -25.97 20.40
N ARG A 855 -32.98 -27.25 20.04
CA ARG A 855 -34.03 -27.74 19.12
C ARG A 855 -35.46 -27.77 19.71
N SER A 856 -35.78 -26.98 20.73
CA SER A 856 -37.13 -26.87 21.26
C SER A 856 -37.38 -25.50 21.91
N PRO A 857 -38.47 -24.79 21.56
CA PRO A 857 -38.90 -23.55 22.25
C PRO A 857 -39.22 -23.75 23.74
N ASP A 858 -39.41 -25.00 24.15
CA ASP A 858 -40.03 -25.38 25.42
C ASP A 858 -39.07 -26.16 26.34
N VAL A 859 -37.76 -25.90 26.24
CA VAL A 859 -36.79 -26.54 27.15
C VAL A 859 -36.88 -25.90 28.54
N ALA A 860 -37.57 -26.61 29.42
CA ALA A 860 -37.45 -26.51 30.85
C ALA A 860 -35.98 -26.44 31.31
N ALA A 861 -35.69 -25.41 32.13
CA ALA A 861 -34.57 -25.28 33.09
C ALA A 861 -33.17 -25.14 32.48
N ARG A 862 -32.37 -24.12 32.80
CA ARG A 862 -31.51 -24.08 34.02
C ARG A 862 -30.88 -25.40 34.52
N ALA A 863 -31.20 -26.56 33.98
CA ALA A 863 -30.77 -27.86 34.51
C ALA A 863 -29.59 -28.44 33.71
N ASP A 864 -29.58 -28.29 32.38
CA ASP A 864 -28.49 -28.81 31.55
C ASP A 864 -27.39 -27.76 31.39
N PRO A 865 -26.12 -28.10 31.69
CA PRO A 865 -24.98 -27.22 31.49
C PRO A 865 -24.89 -26.68 30.06
N VAL A 866 -24.61 -25.39 29.90
CA VAL A 866 -24.35 -24.79 28.58
C VAL A 866 -23.08 -25.43 28.00
N ASP A 867 -23.18 -25.96 26.78
CA ASP A 867 -22.05 -26.61 26.10
C ASP A 867 -20.93 -25.60 25.81
N ALA A 868 -19.68 -26.04 25.95
CA ALA A 868 -18.49 -25.29 25.54
C ALA A 868 -18.57 -24.83 24.08
N ALA A 869 -19.22 -25.59 23.19
CA ALA A 869 -19.42 -25.20 21.79
C ALA A 869 -20.31 -23.95 21.65
N ASP A 870 -21.37 -23.86 22.45
CA ASP A 870 -22.28 -22.72 22.48
C ASP A 870 -21.60 -21.50 23.13
N ILE A 871 -20.84 -21.71 24.22
CA ILE A 871 -20.04 -20.65 24.86
C ILE A 871 -19.02 -20.09 23.87
N ALA A 872 -18.30 -20.95 23.15
CA ALA A 872 -17.33 -20.53 22.13
C ALA A 872 -17.98 -19.80 20.95
N ASP A 873 -19.20 -20.18 20.57
CA ASP A 873 -19.96 -19.50 19.51
C ASP A 873 -20.40 -18.09 19.92
N VAL A 874 -20.93 -17.94 21.13
CA VAL A 874 -21.31 -16.63 21.69
C VAL A 874 -20.07 -15.76 21.90
N ALA A 875 -18.96 -16.34 22.40
CA ALA A 875 -17.67 -15.66 22.53
C ALA A 875 -17.18 -15.11 21.18
N ALA A 876 -17.22 -15.92 20.11
CA ALA A 876 -16.84 -15.49 18.77
C ALA A 876 -17.79 -14.42 18.18
N LEU A 877 -19.08 -14.49 18.51
CA LEU A 877 -20.10 -13.52 18.09
C LEU A 877 -19.89 -12.15 18.73
N LEU A 878 -19.59 -12.11 20.03
CA LEU A 878 -19.36 -10.88 20.79
C LEU A 878 -17.90 -10.41 20.76
N GLY A 879 -16.98 -11.22 20.22
CA GLY A 879 -15.55 -10.93 20.25
C GLY A 879 -14.93 -11.01 21.65
N ARG A 880 -15.65 -11.57 22.63
CA ARG A 880 -15.20 -11.71 24.02
C ARG A 880 -14.58 -13.09 24.26
N GLY A 881 -13.87 -13.24 25.37
CA GLY A 881 -13.32 -14.53 25.81
C GLY A 881 -14.39 -15.53 26.25
N PRO A 882 -14.23 -16.85 25.99
CA PRO A 882 -15.11 -17.90 26.51
C PRO A 882 -15.32 -17.81 28.03
N ARG A 883 -14.27 -17.52 28.80
CA ARG A 883 -14.37 -17.29 30.25
C ARG A 883 -15.32 -16.15 30.62
N ALA A 884 -15.24 -15.01 29.93
CA ALA A 884 -16.08 -13.85 30.21
C ALA A 884 -17.55 -14.14 29.90
N VAL A 885 -17.82 -14.81 28.77
CA VAL A 885 -19.17 -15.27 28.40
C VAL A 885 -19.70 -16.29 29.40
N ALA A 886 -18.89 -17.25 29.81
CA ALA A 886 -19.25 -18.27 30.78
C ALA A 886 -19.60 -17.68 32.16
N ARG A 887 -18.81 -16.72 32.65
CA ARG A 887 -19.11 -15.98 33.88
C ARG A 887 -20.44 -15.23 33.76
N ARG A 888 -20.64 -14.51 32.65
CA ARG A 888 -21.89 -13.79 32.42
C ARG A 888 -23.10 -14.72 32.34
N LEU A 889 -22.97 -15.88 31.70
CA LEU A 889 -24.01 -16.91 31.67
C LEU A 889 -24.32 -17.47 33.06
N ALA A 890 -23.29 -17.72 33.87
CA ALA A 890 -23.45 -18.15 35.26
C ALA A 890 -24.15 -17.09 36.12
N GLU A 891 -23.82 -15.80 35.93
CA GLU A 891 -24.49 -14.66 36.55
C GLU A 891 -25.98 -14.57 36.16
N LEU A 892 -26.31 -14.80 34.88
CA LEU A 892 -27.68 -14.94 34.39
C LEU A 892 -28.37 -16.24 34.86
N GLY A 893 -27.65 -17.08 35.61
CA GLY A 893 -28.10 -18.30 36.25
C GLY A 893 -28.24 -19.51 35.33
N TYR A 894 -27.50 -19.54 34.22
CA TYR A 894 -27.30 -20.76 33.45
C TYR A 894 -26.25 -21.64 34.14
N PRO A 895 -26.46 -22.96 34.24
CA PRO A 895 -25.43 -23.86 34.73
C PRO A 895 -24.27 -23.86 33.72
N VAL A 896 -23.07 -23.48 34.18
CA VAL A 896 -21.85 -23.55 33.38
C VAL A 896 -20.81 -24.32 34.19
N GLU A 897 -20.24 -25.37 33.60
CA GLU A 897 -19.20 -26.16 34.26
C GLU A 897 -17.89 -25.37 34.30
N ASN A 898 -17.37 -25.13 35.50
CA ASN A 898 -16.08 -24.48 35.76
C ASN A 898 -15.81 -23.24 34.87
N PRO A 899 -16.61 -22.16 34.97
CA PRO A 899 -16.48 -20.99 34.10
C PRO A 899 -15.07 -20.37 34.12
N ASP A 900 -14.37 -20.44 35.25
CA ASP A 900 -13.01 -19.91 35.41
C ASP A 900 -11.92 -20.75 34.72
N SER A 901 -12.16 -22.04 34.44
CA SER A 901 -11.17 -22.89 33.79
C SER A 901 -11.15 -22.73 32.26
N LEU A 902 -12.19 -22.09 31.70
CA LEU A 902 -12.27 -21.79 30.27
C LEU A 902 -11.21 -20.76 29.84
N PRO A 903 -10.83 -20.75 28.55
CA PRO A 903 -9.79 -19.85 28.05
C PRO A 903 -10.27 -18.39 28.01
N GLU A 904 -9.32 -17.46 28.14
CA GLU A 904 -9.56 -16.02 28.03
C GLU A 904 -9.82 -15.56 26.59
N ARG A 905 -9.40 -16.35 25.60
CA ARG A 905 -9.60 -16.05 24.18
C ARG A 905 -10.02 -17.32 23.44
N ALA A 906 -10.96 -17.18 22.51
CA ALA A 906 -11.34 -18.23 21.58
C ALA A 906 -10.46 -18.13 20.33
N GLU A 907 -9.91 -19.25 19.87
CA GLU A 907 -9.14 -19.31 18.63
C GLU A 907 -10.06 -19.52 17.42
N PRO A 908 -9.68 -19.01 16.22
CA PRO A 908 -10.39 -19.32 14.99
C PRO A 908 -10.48 -20.84 14.79
N GLY A 909 -11.70 -21.35 14.66
CA GLY A 909 -11.98 -22.77 14.47
C GLY A 909 -12.37 -23.53 15.74
N ASP A 910 -12.25 -22.95 16.94
CA ASP A 910 -12.65 -23.63 18.20
C ASP A 910 -14.12 -24.05 18.18
N ARG A 911 -15.01 -23.23 17.59
CA ARG A 911 -16.41 -23.64 17.33
C ARG A 911 -16.48 -24.95 16.54
N ALA A 912 -15.68 -25.10 15.48
CA ALA A 912 -15.69 -26.30 14.63
C ALA A 912 -15.05 -27.51 15.34
N LEU A 913 -14.06 -27.27 16.21
CA LEU A 913 -13.47 -28.28 17.09
C LEU A 913 -14.52 -28.86 18.06
N LEU A 914 -15.37 -27.98 18.61
CA LEU A 914 -16.32 -28.30 19.66
C LEU A 914 -17.70 -28.76 19.15
N ALA A 915 -18.13 -28.38 17.93
CA ALA A 915 -19.48 -28.58 17.39
C ALA A 915 -19.99 -30.04 17.27
N ALA A 916 -19.17 -31.04 17.59
CA ALA A 916 -19.53 -32.46 17.57
C ALA A 916 -19.19 -33.22 18.87
N LEU A 917 -18.79 -32.49 19.92
CA LEU A 917 -18.46 -33.04 21.23
C LEU A 917 -19.61 -32.78 22.20
N SER A 918 -19.86 -33.72 23.11
CA SER A 918 -20.81 -33.57 24.21
C SER A 918 -20.05 -33.44 25.53
N ALA A 919 -20.49 -32.58 26.44
CA ALA A 919 -19.92 -32.44 27.78
C ALA A 919 -19.74 -33.81 28.48
N GLY A 920 -18.58 -34.01 29.13
CA GLY A 920 -18.32 -35.14 30.02
C GLY A 920 -17.92 -36.49 29.41
N ARG A 921 -17.47 -36.55 28.14
CA ARG A 921 -16.96 -37.81 27.53
C ARG A 921 -15.49 -37.71 27.14
N SER A 922 -14.74 -38.81 27.36
CA SER A 922 -13.37 -38.97 26.84
C SER A 922 -13.37 -38.81 25.32
N ILE A 923 -12.53 -37.89 24.81
CA ILE A 923 -12.50 -37.56 23.38
C ILE A 923 -11.78 -38.66 22.59
N PRO A 924 -12.45 -39.29 21.58
CA PRO A 924 -11.79 -40.29 20.75
C PRO A 924 -10.65 -39.70 19.92
N GLN A 925 -9.59 -40.49 19.73
CA GLN A 925 -8.43 -40.12 18.92
C GLN A 925 -8.79 -39.71 17.48
N GLY A 926 -9.83 -40.30 16.90
CA GLY A 926 -10.34 -39.94 15.57
C GLY A 926 -10.76 -38.48 15.46
N HIS A 927 -11.33 -37.90 16.53
CA HIS A 927 -11.75 -36.49 16.55
C HIS A 927 -10.55 -35.54 16.51
N VAL A 928 -9.51 -35.86 17.29
CA VAL A 928 -8.23 -35.13 17.28
C VAL A 928 -7.54 -35.25 15.92
N ALA A 929 -7.56 -36.43 15.30
CA ALA A 929 -6.97 -36.68 13.99
C ALA A 929 -7.67 -35.91 12.87
N TRP A 930 -9.00 -35.93 12.87
CA TRP A 930 -9.83 -35.19 11.91
C TRP A 930 -9.58 -33.68 11.99
N TYR A 931 -9.64 -33.10 13.18
CA TYR A 931 -9.46 -31.65 13.33
C TYR A 931 -8.02 -31.21 13.08
N SER A 932 -7.02 -31.98 13.53
CA SER A 932 -5.60 -31.74 13.22
C SER A 932 -5.35 -31.65 11.71
N ARG A 933 -6.03 -32.49 10.92
CA ARG A 933 -5.94 -32.45 9.46
C ARG A 933 -6.71 -31.28 8.84
N ALA A 934 -7.93 -31.03 9.30
CA ALA A 934 -8.78 -29.96 8.77
C ALA A 934 -8.21 -28.56 9.03
N ALA A 935 -7.65 -28.33 10.22
CA ALA A 935 -7.09 -27.04 10.64
C ALA A 935 -5.57 -26.92 10.42
N ASN A 936 -4.91 -27.96 9.90
CA ASN A 936 -3.45 -28.06 9.74
C ASN A 936 -2.66 -27.77 11.04
N LEU A 937 -3.20 -28.20 12.18
CA LEU A 937 -2.59 -28.08 13.51
C LEU A 937 -1.93 -29.39 13.91
N SER A 938 -0.94 -29.33 14.80
CA SER A 938 -0.40 -30.54 15.41
C SER A 938 -1.43 -31.19 16.32
N PRO A 939 -1.45 -32.53 16.42
CA PRO A 939 -2.35 -33.22 17.35
C PRO A 939 -2.19 -32.80 18.82
N ALA A 940 -1.00 -32.36 19.22
CA ALA A 940 -0.72 -31.85 20.57
C ALA A 940 -1.44 -30.52 20.81
N GLU A 941 -1.39 -29.58 19.86
CA GLU A 941 -2.11 -28.30 19.94
C GLU A 941 -3.63 -28.51 19.99
N VAL A 942 -4.16 -29.47 19.22
CA VAL A 942 -5.61 -29.81 19.27
C VAL A 942 -6.00 -30.37 20.63
N ALA A 943 -5.17 -31.27 21.20
CA ALA A 943 -5.42 -31.81 22.53
C ALA A 943 -5.33 -30.74 23.63
N GLU A 944 -4.36 -29.81 23.54
CA GLU A 944 -4.22 -28.69 24.46
C GLU A 944 -5.42 -27.75 24.40
N ARG A 945 -5.92 -27.43 23.19
CA ARG A 945 -7.16 -26.66 23.00
C ARG A 945 -8.36 -27.35 23.65
N LEU A 946 -8.54 -28.65 23.42
CA LEU A 946 -9.65 -29.40 24.03
C LEU A 946 -9.58 -29.42 25.55
N ARG A 947 -8.37 -29.57 26.13
CA ARG A 947 -8.17 -29.48 27.59
C ARG A 947 -8.48 -28.09 28.13
N ALA A 948 -8.21 -27.03 27.39
CA ALA A 948 -8.56 -25.67 27.79
C ALA A 948 -10.08 -25.45 27.93
N TYR A 949 -10.90 -26.21 27.18
CA TYR A 949 -12.35 -26.24 27.34
C TYR A 949 -12.83 -27.35 28.30
N SER A 950 -11.96 -27.80 29.21
CA SER A 950 -12.26 -28.80 30.25
C SER A 950 -12.61 -30.20 29.72
N PHE A 951 -12.25 -30.55 28.48
CA PHE A 951 -12.44 -31.91 27.98
C PHE A 951 -11.30 -32.84 28.37
N ASP A 952 -11.66 -34.07 28.75
CA ASP A 952 -10.70 -35.15 29.00
C ASP A 952 -10.26 -35.79 27.68
N VAL A 953 -9.00 -35.54 27.29
CA VAL A 953 -8.37 -36.16 26.13
C VAL A 953 -7.54 -37.33 26.62
N ALA A 954 -8.02 -38.56 26.36
CA ALA A 954 -7.35 -39.79 26.80
C ALA A 954 -5.87 -39.84 26.39
N GLU A 955 -5.04 -40.49 27.21
CA GLU A 955 -3.63 -40.76 26.92
C GLU A 955 -3.50 -41.90 25.89
N PHE A 956 -3.89 -41.65 24.65
CA PHE A 956 -3.56 -42.52 23.51
C PHE A 956 -2.23 -42.10 22.87
N PRO A 957 -1.51 -43.02 22.19
CA PRO A 957 -0.30 -42.67 21.46
C PRO A 957 -0.65 -41.70 20.33
N VAL A 958 -0.29 -40.43 20.52
CA VAL A 958 -0.55 -39.39 19.52
C VAL A 958 0.66 -39.32 18.55
N PRO A 959 0.55 -39.80 17.30
CA PRO A 959 1.62 -39.62 16.32
C PRO A 959 1.87 -38.13 16.06
N ARG A 960 3.10 -37.75 15.69
CA ARG A 960 3.46 -36.36 15.38
C ARG A 960 2.57 -35.72 14.30
N ARG A 961 2.07 -36.53 13.36
CA ARG A 961 1.11 -36.14 12.31
C ARG A 961 0.22 -37.33 11.93
N TYR A 962 -1.06 -37.06 11.73
CA TYR A 962 -1.99 -38.00 11.10
C TYR A 962 -1.99 -37.83 9.58
N THR A 963 -2.14 -38.96 8.88
CA THR A 963 -2.38 -39.06 7.44
C THR A 963 -3.88 -39.15 7.16
N GLU A 964 -4.29 -38.95 5.90
CA GLU A 964 -5.68 -39.13 5.48
C GLU A 964 -6.18 -40.56 5.74
N ALA A 965 -5.31 -41.55 5.50
CA ALA A 965 -5.58 -42.94 5.81
C ALA A 965 -5.84 -43.16 7.32
N ASP A 966 -5.17 -42.43 8.21
CA ASP A 966 -5.39 -42.57 9.66
C ASP A 966 -6.79 -42.10 10.07
N VAL A 967 -7.27 -40.99 9.50
CA VAL A 967 -8.63 -40.48 9.79
C VAL A 967 -9.70 -41.48 9.33
N VAL A 968 -9.47 -42.11 8.18
CA VAL A 968 -10.33 -43.20 7.66
C VAL A 968 -10.28 -44.43 8.57
N LEU A 969 -9.09 -44.89 8.96
CA LEU A 969 -8.90 -46.04 9.85
C LEU A 969 -9.58 -45.87 11.20
N LEU A 970 -9.59 -44.64 11.73
CA LEU A 970 -10.18 -44.29 13.01
C LEU A 970 -11.70 -44.10 12.95
N SER A 971 -12.33 -44.05 11.77
CA SER A 971 -13.79 -44.05 11.61
C SER A 971 -14.34 -45.48 11.60
N ARG A 972 -15.43 -45.75 12.34
CA ARG A 972 -16.09 -47.07 12.36
C ARG A 972 -16.62 -47.48 10.98
N ASP A 973 -17.08 -46.51 10.19
CA ASP A 973 -17.65 -46.75 8.85
C ASP A 973 -16.64 -46.53 7.72
N LEU A 974 -15.36 -46.28 8.06
CA LEU A 974 -14.25 -46.05 7.13
C LEU A 974 -14.50 -44.89 6.14
N ASP A 975 -15.29 -43.91 6.55
CA ASP A 975 -15.67 -42.75 5.73
C ASP A 975 -14.93 -41.45 6.12
N GLY A 976 -14.09 -41.53 7.16
CA GLY A 976 -13.36 -40.38 7.73
C GLY A 976 -14.26 -39.33 8.40
N ARG A 977 -15.50 -39.67 8.77
CA ARG A 977 -16.48 -38.77 9.40
C ARG A 977 -16.72 -39.13 10.89
N PRO A 978 -17.40 -38.23 11.65
CA PRO A 978 -17.73 -38.48 13.04
C PRO A 978 -18.46 -39.81 13.26
N GLY A 979 -17.82 -40.69 14.01
CA GLY A 979 -18.22 -42.09 14.20
C GLY A 979 -17.03 -42.92 14.67
N TRP A 980 -16.20 -42.35 15.54
CA TRP A 980 -14.83 -42.81 15.79
C TRP A 980 -14.75 -44.13 16.57
N LEU A 981 -13.65 -44.86 16.37
CA LEU A 981 -13.29 -46.01 17.20
C LEU A 981 -13.07 -45.58 18.66
N VAL A 982 -13.65 -46.33 19.60
CA VAL A 982 -13.58 -46.06 21.04
C VAL A 982 -12.93 -47.26 21.75
N GLY A 983 -12.02 -46.98 22.68
CA GLY A 983 -11.27 -48.02 23.42
C GLY A 983 -9.94 -48.41 22.75
N ALA A 984 -9.27 -49.41 23.30
CA ALA A 984 -7.95 -49.87 22.83
C ALA A 984 -8.01 -51.13 21.93
N GLU A 985 -9.20 -51.65 21.65
CA GLU A 985 -9.39 -52.90 20.90
C GLU A 985 -10.26 -52.70 19.66
N VAL A 986 -9.87 -53.34 18.55
CA VAL A 986 -10.57 -53.28 17.26
C VAL A 986 -10.82 -54.69 16.74
N GLY A 987 -12.04 -55.02 16.32
CA GLY A 987 -12.33 -56.36 15.80
C GLY A 987 -11.66 -56.64 14.45
N THR A 988 -11.29 -57.90 14.20
CA THR A 988 -10.62 -58.36 12.95
C THR A 988 -11.40 -57.96 11.69
N ARG A 989 -12.73 -57.98 11.74
CA ARG A 989 -13.61 -57.55 10.63
C ARG A 989 -13.38 -56.09 10.22
N HIS A 990 -13.12 -55.19 11.17
CA HIS A 990 -12.84 -53.78 10.86
C HIS A 990 -11.51 -53.63 10.13
N ALA A 991 -10.48 -54.38 10.56
CA ALA A 991 -9.17 -54.37 9.92
C ALA A 991 -9.21 -54.96 8.50
N GLU A 992 -10.02 -56.01 8.27
CA GLU A 992 -10.27 -56.59 6.94
C GLU A 992 -10.99 -55.60 6.01
N SER A 993 -12.09 -54.99 6.49
CA SER A 993 -12.82 -53.97 5.72
C SER A 993 -11.94 -52.76 5.41
N ALA A 994 -11.10 -52.33 6.36
CA ALA A 994 -10.14 -51.24 6.15
C ALA A 994 -9.06 -51.60 5.12
N ALA A 995 -8.56 -52.83 5.13
CA ALA A 995 -7.58 -53.32 4.17
C ALA A 995 -8.15 -53.34 2.73
N GLU A 996 -9.42 -53.76 2.59
CA GLU A 996 -10.12 -53.71 1.30
C GLU A 996 -10.37 -52.26 0.86
N HIS A 997 -10.88 -51.40 1.75
CA HIS A 997 -11.22 -50.01 1.44
C HIS A 997 -10.00 -49.17 1.05
N LEU A 998 -8.90 -49.29 1.79
CA LEU A 998 -7.65 -48.55 1.55
C LEU A 998 -6.72 -49.23 0.53
N ARG A 999 -7.07 -50.44 0.08
CA ARG A 999 -6.24 -51.33 -0.76
C ARG A 999 -4.87 -51.61 -0.14
N TRP A 1000 -4.82 -51.81 1.17
CA TRP A 1000 -3.60 -52.09 1.92
C TRP A 1000 -3.51 -53.57 2.28
N PRO A 1001 -2.30 -54.15 2.40
CA PRO A 1001 -2.15 -55.46 3.01
C PRO A 1001 -2.71 -55.46 4.44
N LEU A 1002 -3.45 -56.49 4.84
CA LEU A 1002 -4.03 -56.59 6.19
C LEU A 1002 -2.98 -56.39 7.31
N GLY A 1003 -1.77 -56.92 7.11
CA GLY A 1003 -0.65 -56.71 8.04
C GLY A 1003 -0.26 -55.23 8.19
N ALA A 1004 -0.27 -54.45 7.11
CA ALA A 1004 0.04 -53.02 7.15
C ALA A 1004 -1.06 -52.21 7.87
N VAL A 1005 -2.33 -52.62 7.75
CA VAL A 1005 -3.45 -52.03 8.49
C VAL A 1005 -3.33 -52.33 9.99
N VAL A 1006 -3.02 -53.58 10.35
CA VAL A 1006 -2.79 -54.00 11.74
C VAL A 1006 -1.60 -53.25 12.35
N ASP A 1007 -0.48 -53.16 11.63
CA ASP A 1007 0.71 -52.42 12.07
C ASP A 1007 0.39 -50.93 12.26
N ARG A 1008 -0.39 -50.34 11.35
CA ARG A 1008 -0.78 -48.92 11.45
C ARG A 1008 -1.73 -48.66 12.62
N LEU A 1009 -2.74 -49.53 12.83
CA LEU A 1009 -3.63 -49.46 13.99
C LEU A 1009 -2.86 -49.62 15.31
N ALA A 1010 -1.84 -50.49 15.34
CA ALA A 1010 -0.95 -50.64 16.49
C ALA A 1010 -0.13 -49.38 16.78
N VAL A 1011 0.40 -48.71 15.75
CA VAL A 1011 1.07 -47.39 15.89
C VAL A 1011 0.11 -46.32 16.41
N LEU A 1012 -1.18 -46.40 16.04
CA LEU A 1012 -2.23 -45.52 16.55
C LEU A 1012 -2.70 -45.92 17.96
N GLY A 1013 -2.22 -47.02 18.54
CA GLY A 1013 -2.54 -47.46 19.90
C GLY A 1013 -3.69 -48.46 20.02
N TYR A 1014 -4.17 -49.02 18.91
CA TYR A 1014 -5.24 -50.01 18.88
C TYR A 1014 -4.69 -51.43 18.71
N ARG A 1015 -5.23 -52.38 19.47
CA ARG A 1015 -4.95 -53.82 19.36
C ARG A 1015 -6.07 -54.51 18.60
N VAL A 1016 -5.74 -55.20 17.51
CA VAL A 1016 -6.75 -55.98 16.79
C VAL A 1016 -7.03 -57.29 17.54
N THR A 1017 -8.25 -57.48 18.03
CA THR A 1017 -8.66 -58.67 18.77
C THR A 1017 -9.28 -59.73 17.86
N GLY A 1018 -9.04 -60.99 18.20
CA GLY A 1018 -9.20 -62.14 17.32
C GLY A 1018 -7.88 -62.42 16.60
N SER A 1019 -6.91 -63.00 17.32
CA SER A 1019 -5.63 -63.35 16.72
C SER A 1019 -5.83 -64.44 15.69
N ALA A 1020 -5.18 -64.25 14.55
CA ALA A 1020 -4.87 -65.30 13.60
C ALA A 1020 -3.83 -66.27 14.19
N ASP A 1021 -4.17 -66.96 15.28
CA ASP A 1021 -3.42 -68.12 15.79
C ASP A 1021 -4.12 -69.47 15.55
N GLU A 1022 -5.25 -69.49 14.83
CA GLU A 1022 -5.91 -70.75 14.40
C GLU A 1022 -6.24 -70.80 12.90
N ASN A 1023 -5.35 -70.35 11.99
CA ASN A 1023 -5.31 -70.94 10.64
C ASN A 1023 -4.02 -70.62 9.85
N PRO A 1024 -3.09 -71.58 9.66
CA PRO A 1024 -1.88 -71.39 8.83
C PRO A 1024 -2.16 -71.23 7.32
N ALA A 1025 -3.41 -71.25 6.87
CA ALA A 1025 -3.78 -71.27 5.45
C ALA A 1025 -4.05 -69.89 4.80
N ALA A 1026 -4.02 -68.78 5.54
CA ALA A 1026 -4.33 -67.45 4.97
C ALA A 1026 -3.15 -66.76 4.25
N ARG A 1027 -2.01 -67.44 4.07
CA ARG A 1027 -0.86 -66.93 3.28
C ARG A 1027 -0.90 -67.30 1.79
N SER A 1028 -1.94 -67.98 1.32
CA SER A 1028 -2.13 -68.23 -0.11
C SER A 1028 -3.60 -68.48 -0.44
N TRP A 1029 -4.36 -67.43 -0.74
CA TRP A 1029 -5.65 -67.59 -1.40
C TRP A 1029 -5.89 -66.50 -2.44
N PHE A 1030 -5.36 -66.74 -3.64
CA PHE A 1030 -6.09 -66.53 -4.89
C PHE A 1030 -6.19 -67.94 -5.49
N PRO A 1031 -7.39 -68.48 -5.82
CA PRO A 1031 -8.11 -67.98 -6.99
C PRO A 1031 -9.66 -68.19 -7.02
N SER A 1032 -10.26 -67.51 -8.00
CA SER A 1032 -11.45 -67.95 -8.78
C SER A 1032 -12.84 -67.93 -8.11
N ARG A 1033 -13.39 -66.74 -7.94
CA ARG A 1033 -14.70 -66.48 -8.55
C ARG A 1033 -14.47 -65.70 -9.82
N LYS A 1034 -14.96 -66.23 -10.95
CA LYS A 1034 -15.11 -65.44 -12.18
C LYS A 1034 -15.80 -64.13 -11.81
N PRO A 1035 -15.31 -62.97 -12.27
CA PRO A 1035 -16.09 -61.76 -12.20
C PRO A 1035 -17.34 -62.04 -13.04
N GLN A 1036 -18.53 -61.95 -12.45
CA GLN A 1036 -19.69 -61.67 -13.28
C GLN A 1036 -19.38 -60.31 -13.88
N GLY A 1037 -19.01 -60.35 -15.16
CA GLY A 1037 -18.56 -59.19 -15.90
C GLY A 1037 -19.64 -58.10 -15.83
N ARG A 1038 -19.22 -56.93 -15.38
CA ARG A 1038 -19.68 -55.69 -15.97
C ARG A 1038 -18.45 -55.00 -16.58
N PRO A 1039 -18.38 -54.89 -17.91
CA PRO A 1039 -17.26 -54.29 -18.61
C PRO A 1039 -17.40 -52.77 -18.55
N TRP A 1040 -16.45 -52.07 -17.95
CA TRP A 1040 -16.34 -50.62 -18.08
C TRP A 1040 -14.87 -50.26 -18.30
N LEU A 1041 -14.48 -50.27 -19.57
CA LEU A 1041 -13.53 -49.35 -20.23
C LEU A 1041 -13.17 -49.97 -21.59
N ASP A 1042 -13.97 -49.62 -22.60
CA ASP A 1042 -13.57 -49.47 -24.00
C ASP A 1042 -14.81 -49.00 -24.82
N ASP A 1043 -15.29 -47.79 -24.55
CA ASP A 1043 -16.11 -47.01 -25.50
C ASP A 1043 -16.02 -45.51 -25.18
N PRO A 1044 -15.41 -44.67 -26.04
CA PRO A 1044 -15.38 -43.22 -25.85
C PRO A 1044 -16.73 -42.63 -26.26
N GLY A 1045 -17.75 -42.73 -25.40
CA GLY A 1045 -19.10 -42.30 -25.80
C GLY A 1045 -20.17 -41.99 -24.74
N THR A 1046 -20.02 -42.33 -23.46
CA THR A 1046 -21.09 -42.09 -22.46
C THR A 1046 -20.56 -41.73 -21.07
N ASP A 1047 -21.07 -40.61 -20.55
CA ASP A 1047 -20.71 -39.93 -19.30
C ASP A 1047 -21.13 -40.76 -18.03
N PRO A 1048 -20.24 -41.05 -17.05
CA PRO A 1048 -20.52 -42.01 -15.97
C PRO A 1048 -21.37 -41.47 -14.81
N LEU A 1049 -21.76 -40.19 -14.80
CA LEU A 1049 -22.26 -39.53 -13.58
C LEU A 1049 -23.72 -39.80 -13.18
N ILE A 1050 -24.47 -40.64 -13.90
CA ILE A 1050 -25.93 -40.83 -13.66
C ILE A 1050 -26.29 -42.31 -13.40
N GLY A 1051 -25.33 -43.24 -13.43
CA GLY A 1051 -25.59 -44.68 -13.29
C GLY A 1051 -25.56 -45.25 -11.86
N GLU A 1052 -25.13 -44.50 -10.85
CA GLU A 1052 -24.90 -45.00 -9.47
C GLU A 1052 -25.69 -44.22 -8.42
N LEU A 1053 -27.02 -44.30 -8.48
CA LEU A 1053 -27.89 -44.02 -7.34
C LEU A 1053 -28.64 -45.30 -7.01
N ASP A 1054 -28.16 -46.04 -6.02
CA ASP A 1054 -28.94 -47.11 -5.39
C ASP A 1054 -30.16 -46.47 -4.74
N LEU A 1055 -31.32 -46.59 -5.39
CA LEU A 1055 -32.60 -46.20 -4.83
C LEU A 1055 -33.13 -47.39 -3.99
N PRO A 1056 -33.25 -47.26 -2.66
CA PRO A 1056 -33.82 -48.33 -1.84
C PRO A 1056 -35.32 -48.52 -2.16
N ASP A 1057 -35.79 -49.77 -2.09
CA ASP A 1057 -37.12 -50.28 -2.47
C ASP A 1057 -38.34 -49.71 -1.70
N GLU A 1058 -38.19 -48.61 -0.94
CA GLU A 1058 -39.30 -48.02 -0.16
C GLU A 1058 -39.71 -46.64 -0.65
N THR A 1059 -41.02 -46.46 -0.83
CA THR A 1059 -41.72 -45.29 -1.38
C THR A 1059 -41.21 -43.95 -0.85
N TRP A 1060 -40.58 -43.17 -1.72
CA TRP A 1060 -40.17 -41.79 -1.44
C TRP A 1060 -41.39 -40.86 -1.31
N SER A 1061 -41.35 -39.91 -0.38
CA SER A 1061 -42.31 -38.79 -0.39
C SER A 1061 -42.01 -37.83 -1.57
N PRO A 1062 -43.03 -37.16 -2.16
CA PRO A 1062 -42.84 -36.27 -3.30
C PRO A 1062 -41.76 -35.18 -3.07
N ALA A 1063 -41.64 -34.69 -1.83
CA ALA A 1063 -40.64 -33.70 -1.44
C ALA A 1063 -39.19 -34.25 -1.49
N ARG A 1064 -38.97 -35.52 -1.11
CA ARG A 1064 -37.64 -36.15 -1.21
C ARG A 1064 -37.25 -36.43 -2.65
N ALA A 1065 -38.20 -36.83 -3.50
CA ALA A 1065 -37.97 -37.09 -4.92
C ALA A 1065 -37.57 -35.80 -5.65
N LEU A 1066 -38.26 -34.70 -5.36
CA LEU A 1066 -37.93 -33.38 -5.91
C LEU A 1066 -36.57 -32.88 -5.43
N HIS A 1067 -36.22 -33.08 -4.15
CA HIS A 1067 -34.93 -32.66 -3.60
C HIS A 1067 -33.75 -33.42 -4.22
N ALA A 1068 -33.88 -34.73 -4.46
CA ALA A 1068 -32.87 -35.49 -5.19
C ALA A 1068 -32.80 -35.11 -6.68
N ALA A 1069 -33.93 -34.83 -7.34
CA ALA A 1069 -33.93 -34.36 -8.72
C ALA A 1069 -33.21 -33.01 -8.87
N ILE A 1070 -33.39 -32.09 -7.92
CA ILE A 1070 -32.67 -30.80 -7.87
C ILE A 1070 -31.17 -31.02 -7.62
N PHE A 1071 -30.81 -31.91 -6.68
CA PHE A 1071 -29.43 -32.24 -6.40
C PHE A 1071 -28.72 -32.85 -7.64
N VAL A 1072 -29.39 -33.77 -8.34
CA VAL A 1072 -28.89 -34.39 -9.57
C VAL A 1072 -28.82 -33.40 -10.72
N SER A 1073 -29.82 -32.53 -10.89
CA SER A 1073 -29.81 -31.43 -11.88
C SER A 1073 -28.62 -30.50 -11.67
N HIS A 1074 -28.36 -30.10 -10.43
CA HIS A 1074 -27.23 -29.23 -10.08
C HIS A 1074 -25.87 -29.93 -10.33
N ARG A 1075 -25.75 -31.21 -9.97
CA ARG A 1075 -24.49 -31.96 -10.11
C ARG A 1075 -24.17 -32.36 -11.56
N THR A 1076 -25.19 -32.54 -12.39
CA THR A 1076 -25.05 -32.95 -13.81
C THR A 1076 -25.19 -31.79 -14.79
N GLN A 1077 -25.51 -30.58 -14.31
CA GLN A 1077 -25.75 -29.38 -15.12
C GLN A 1077 -26.86 -29.56 -16.19
N ARG A 1078 -27.78 -30.51 -16.00
CA ARG A 1078 -28.96 -30.72 -16.86
C ARG A 1078 -30.17 -29.99 -16.29
N SER A 1079 -31.09 -29.56 -17.14
CA SER A 1079 -32.34 -28.93 -16.68
C SER A 1079 -33.14 -29.89 -15.80
N LEU A 1080 -33.79 -29.35 -14.76
CA LEU A 1080 -34.60 -30.14 -13.85
C LEU A 1080 -35.69 -30.93 -14.58
N SER A 1081 -36.25 -30.39 -15.68
CA SER A 1081 -37.21 -31.10 -16.53
C SER A 1081 -36.60 -32.35 -17.19
N ALA A 1082 -35.39 -32.26 -17.73
CA ALA A 1082 -34.72 -33.38 -18.38
C ALA A 1082 -34.33 -34.49 -17.38
N VAL A 1083 -34.06 -34.13 -16.11
CA VAL A 1083 -33.81 -35.09 -15.03
C VAL A 1083 -35.11 -35.78 -14.60
N LEU A 1084 -36.22 -35.05 -14.51
CA LEU A 1084 -37.54 -35.61 -14.18
C LEU A 1084 -38.07 -36.52 -15.30
N ASP A 1085 -37.91 -36.13 -16.56
CA ASP A 1085 -38.28 -36.96 -17.73
C ASP A 1085 -37.45 -38.26 -17.78
N TRP A 1086 -36.17 -38.19 -17.42
CA TRP A 1086 -35.29 -39.36 -17.31
C TRP A 1086 -35.73 -40.29 -16.18
N ILE A 1087 -36.13 -39.76 -15.02
CA ILE A 1087 -36.68 -40.55 -13.89
C ILE A 1087 -37.99 -41.23 -14.29
N GLU A 1088 -38.88 -40.55 -15.02
CA GLU A 1088 -40.11 -41.15 -15.56
C GLU A 1088 -39.84 -42.28 -16.56
N GLN A 1089 -38.76 -42.18 -17.35
CA GLN A 1089 -38.36 -43.21 -18.32
C GLN A 1089 -37.74 -44.47 -17.67
N GLN A 1090 -37.26 -44.40 -16.42
CA GLN A 1090 -36.67 -45.54 -15.69
C GLN A 1090 -37.71 -46.49 -15.04
N GLY A 1091 -39.02 -46.24 -15.23
CA GLY A 1091 -40.07 -47.26 -15.05
C GLY A 1091 -40.46 -47.64 -13.61
N SER A 1092 -39.79 -47.14 -12.57
CA SER A 1092 -40.02 -47.56 -11.18
C SER A 1092 -40.32 -46.39 -10.23
N CYS A 1093 -41.32 -45.57 -10.57
CA CYS A 1093 -42.13 -44.76 -9.64
C CYS A 1093 -43.18 -43.98 -10.44
N ARG A 1094 -44.42 -44.48 -10.53
CA ARG A 1094 -45.54 -43.59 -10.85
C ARG A 1094 -45.88 -42.82 -9.58
N PRO A 1095 -45.75 -41.49 -9.50
CA PRO A 1095 -46.40 -40.76 -8.43
C PRO A 1095 -47.90 -40.96 -8.60
N ARG A 1096 -48.50 -41.77 -7.73
CA ARG A 1096 -49.95 -41.72 -7.52
C ARG A 1096 -50.23 -40.29 -7.08
N VAL A 1097 -50.92 -39.53 -7.93
CA VAL A 1097 -51.59 -38.30 -7.51
C VAL A 1097 -52.59 -38.72 -6.43
N VAL A 1098 -52.22 -38.49 -5.18
CA VAL A 1098 -53.12 -38.55 -4.02
C VAL A 1098 -53.52 -37.10 -3.75
N PRO A 1099 -54.80 -36.71 -3.96
CA PRO A 1099 -55.31 -35.49 -3.36
C PRO A 1099 -55.45 -35.74 -1.85
N ASP A 1100 -55.12 -34.72 -1.06
CA ASP A 1100 -55.21 -34.67 0.40
C ASP A 1100 -54.11 -35.40 1.20
N ILE A 1101 -52.96 -34.74 1.34
CA ILE A 1101 -52.13 -34.84 2.54
C ILE A 1101 -51.91 -33.42 3.05
N ASP A 1102 -52.39 -33.17 4.26
CA ASP A 1102 -52.19 -31.97 5.05
C ASP A 1102 -50.72 -31.94 5.55
N VAL A 1103 -49.90 -31.04 5.01
CA VAL A 1103 -48.43 -30.97 5.23
C VAL A 1103 -48.11 -29.96 6.36
N ALA A 1104 -48.87 -29.99 7.46
CA ALA A 1104 -48.67 -29.04 8.56
C ALA A 1104 -47.69 -29.52 9.65
N THR A 1105 -47.26 -30.79 9.67
CA THR A 1105 -46.40 -31.29 10.76
C THR A 1105 -45.12 -31.96 10.25
N ARG A 1106 -43.99 -31.27 10.50
CA ARG A 1106 -42.56 -31.64 10.34
C ARG A 1106 -41.87 -31.24 9.02
N ALA A 1107 -41.36 -29.99 8.94
CA ALA A 1107 -40.34 -29.62 7.94
C ALA A 1107 -39.55 -28.29 8.20
N ASP A 1108 -39.00 -28.04 9.40
CA ASP A 1108 -38.22 -26.79 9.61
C ASP A 1108 -36.83 -26.75 8.92
N SER A 1109 -36.21 -27.89 8.63
CA SER A 1109 -34.88 -27.92 7.99
C SER A 1109 -34.90 -27.71 6.47
N ALA A 1110 -36.02 -27.95 5.80
CA ALA A 1110 -36.10 -27.95 4.33
C ALA A 1110 -36.33 -26.55 3.75
N ILE A 1111 -37.05 -25.69 4.47
CA ILE A 1111 -37.41 -24.33 4.02
C ILE A 1111 -36.18 -23.40 4.03
N PHE A 1112 -35.29 -23.55 5.02
CA PHE A 1112 -34.07 -22.73 5.14
C PHE A 1112 -33.05 -23.02 4.03
N HIS A 1113 -32.89 -24.30 3.65
CA HIS A 1113 -32.03 -24.68 2.52
C HIS A 1113 -32.65 -24.29 1.18
N TRP A 1114 -33.97 -24.37 1.03
CA TRP A 1114 -34.69 -23.91 -0.17
C TRP A 1114 -34.55 -22.40 -0.39
N GLN A 1115 -34.74 -21.58 0.66
CA GLN A 1115 -34.57 -20.12 0.57
C GLN A 1115 -33.14 -19.73 0.22
N ARG A 1116 -32.13 -20.38 0.83
CA ARG A 1116 -30.71 -20.07 0.58
C ARG A 1116 -30.25 -20.50 -0.82
N SER A 1117 -30.71 -21.65 -1.30
CA SER A 1117 -30.44 -22.10 -2.68
C SER A 1117 -31.13 -21.22 -3.73
N CYS A 1118 -32.36 -20.75 -3.47
CA CYS A 1118 -33.03 -19.76 -4.33
C CYS A 1118 -32.30 -18.41 -4.32
N GLN A 1119 -31.76 -17.98 -3.18
CA GLN A 1119 -31.00 -16.73 -3.06
C GLN A 1119 -29.65 -16.78 -3.83
N ILE A 1120 -28.94 -17.91 -3.75
CA ILE A 1120 -27.68 -18.12 -4.48
C ILE A 1120 -27.93 -18.20 -6.00
N PHE A 1121 -29.02 -18.85 -6.42
CA PHE A 1121 -29.44 -18.91 -7.82
C PHE A 1121 -29.81 -17.53 -8.39
N LEU A 1122 -30.50 -16.69 -7.61
CA LEU A 1122 -30.88 -15.32 -7.99
C LEU A 1122 -29.69 -14.35 -8.01
N GLN A 1123 -28.67 -14.55 -7.16
CA GLN A 1123 -27.45 -13.72 -7.16
C GLN A 1123 -26.54 -14.00 -8.36
N GLN A 1124 -26.55 -15.23 -8.89
CA GLN A 1124 -25.65 -15.62 -9.97
C GLN A 1124 -26.20 -15.33 -11.37
N HIS A 1125 -27.52 -15.20 -11.55
CA HIS A 1125 -28.13 -15.00 -12.87
C HIS A 1125 -29.04 -13.76 -12.84
N ARG A 1126 -28.47 -12.59 -13.17
CA ARG A 1126 -29.19 -11.30 -13.29
C ARG A 1126 -30.33 -11.38 -14.32
N ALA A 1127 -31.53 -11.77 -13.89
CA ALA A 1127 -32.74 -11.74 -14.70
C ALA A 1127 -33.92 -11.19 -13.87
N PRO A 1128 -34.28 -9.91 -14.03
CA PRO A 1128 -35.49 -9.35 -13.46
C PRO A 1128 -36.65 -9.71 -14.40
N GLY A 1129 -37.61 -10.53 -13.97
CA GLY A 1129 -38.81 -10.71 -14.78
C GLY A 1129 -39.73 -11.90 -14.55
N TYR A 1130 -39.47 -12.81 -13.62
CA TYR A 1130 -40.39 -13.92 -13.37
C TYR A 1130 -40.45 -14.25 -11.88
N LEU A 1131 -41.43 -13.66 -11.17
CA LEU A 1131 -42.13 -14.22 -10.00
C LEU A 1131 -43.24 -13.26 -9.53
N GLN A 1132 -44.29 -13.14 -10.35
CA GLN A 1132 -45.56 -12.51 -9.97
C GLN A 1132 -46.66 -13.32 -10.66
N PRO A 1133 -46.96 -14.55 -10.20
CA PRO A 1133 -48.08 -14.73 -9.27
C PRO A 1133 -47.98 -16.01 -8.40
N LEU A 1134 -47.63 -15.88 -7.11
CA LEU A 1134 -47.80 -16.97 -6.14
C LEU A 1134 -48.12 -16.45 -4.72
N VAL A 1135 -48.74 -15.27 -4.64
CA VAL A 1135 -49.21 -14.65 -3.38
C VAL A 1135 -50.75 -14.53 -3.33
N THR A 1136 -51.48 -14.96 -4.36
CA THR A 1136 -52.95 -14.80 -4.45
C THR A 1136 -53.76 -16.11 -4.39
N ARG A 1137 -53.27 -17.13 -3.69
CA ARG A 1137 -54.09 -18.28 -3.28
C ARG A 1137 -53.80 -18.68 -1.83
N ASN A 1138 -54.24 -17.83 -0.90
CA ASN A 1138 -54.55 -18.20 0.48
C ASN A 1138 -55.73 -17.33 0.98
N ALA A 1139 -56.79 -17.27 0.17
CA ALA A 1139 -58.08 -16.71 0.56
C ALA A 1139 -59.05 -17.87 0.77
N HIS A 1140 -58.86 -18.61 1.85
CA HIS A 1140 -59.93 -19.38 2.50
C HIS A 1140 -60.02 -18.87 3.94
N LEU A 1141 -60.64 -17.69 4.08
CA LEU A 1141 -61.21 -17.23 5.34
C LEU A 1141 -62.43 -18.10 5.64
N GLY A 1142 -62.27 -19.05 6.57
CA GLY A 1142 -63.37 -19.57 7.39
C GLY A 1142 -63.65 -18.56 8.52
N PRO A 1143 -64.87 -18.54 9.09
CA PRO A 1143 -65.37 -17.39 9.85
C PRO A 1143 -64.67 -17.26 11.21
N TRP A 1144 -63.82 -16.24 11.34
CA TRP A 1144 -63.30 -15.72 12.62
C TRP A 1144 -64.11 -14.49 13.09
N ASP A 1145 -65.42 -14.48 12.82
CA ASP A 1145 -66.31 -13.38 13.23
C ASP A 1145 -66.60 -13.35 14.75
N GLY A 1146 -66.13 -14.33 15.52
CA GLY A 1146 -66.33 -14.39 16.98
C GLY A 1146 -65.18 -13.82 17.82
N THR A 1147 -63.93 -14.20 17.51
CA THR A 1147 -62.76 -13.92 18.36
C THR A 1147 -62.21 -12.51 18.19
N ALA A 1148 -62.24 -11.97 16.96
CA ALA A 1148 -61.80 -10.60 16.68
C ALA A 1148 -62.78 -9.54 17.24
N ALA A 1149 -64.08 -9.86 17.31
CA ALA A 1149 -65.09 -9.01 17.94
C ALA A 1149 -64.98 -9.03 19.48
N ARG A 1150 -64.67 -10.19 20.08
CA ARG A 1150 -64.45 -10.35 21.53
C ARG A 1150 -63.20 -9.64 22.03
N LEU A 1151 -62.09 -9.66 21.28
CA LEU A 1151 -60.85 -8.95 21.65
C LEU A 1151 -60.96 -7.42 21.50
N ALA A 1152 -61.90 -6.91 20.70
CA ALA A 1152 -62.15 -5.48 20.55
C ALA A 1152 -62.78 -4.84 21.82
N GLU A 1153 -63.49 -5.63 22.64
CA GLU A 1153 -64.08 -5.18 23.92
C GLU A 1153 -63.01 -4.89 24.99
N LEU A 1154 -61.77 -5.37 24.82
CA LEU A 1154 -60.61 -5.07 25.68
C LEU A 1154 -60.01 -3.66 25.47
N GLY A 1155 -60.53 -2.87 24.51
CA GLY A 1155 -59.95 -1.58 24.11
C GLY A 1155 -58.81 -1.70 23.09
N ILE A 1156 -58.63 -2.87 22.48
CA ILE A 1156 -57.62 -3.13 21.44
C ILE A 1156 -58.25 -2.80 20.08
N ALA A 1157 -57.92 -1.63 19.52
CA ALA A 1157 -58.51 -1.16 18.27
C ALA A 1157 -57.99 -1.96 17.06
N PHE A 1158 -58.87 -2.73 16.40
CA PHE A 1158 -58.66 -3.23 15.04
C PHE A 1158 -59.34 -2.28 14.05
N ARG A 1159 -58.59 -1.62 13.17
CA ARG A 1159 -59.16 -0.98 11.96
C ARG A 1159 -58.94 -1.90 10.76
N PRO A 1160 -59.98 -2.11 9.91
CA PRO A 1160 -59.79 -2.81 8.66
C PRO A 1160 -58.96 -1.95 7.70
N PHE A 1161 -58.15 -2.62 6.90
CA PHE A 1161 -57.18 -2.06 5.98
C PHE A 1161 -57.90 -1.34 4.83
N GLU A 1162 -57.97 0.00 4.88
CA GLU A 1162 -58.12 0.84 3.69
C GLU A 1162 -56.89 1.73 3.57
N ASP A 1163 -56.39 1.77 2.35
CA ASP A 1163 -55.09 2.29 1.93
C ASP A 1163 -54.91 3.79 2.26
N GLN A 1164 -53.66 4.15 2.58
CA GLN A 1164 -53.05 5.49 2.64
C GLN A 1164 -53.19 6.31 3.95
N ASP A 1165 -52.02 6.56 4.55
CA ASP A 1165 -51.66 7.50 5.63
C ASP A 1165 -52.08 7.18 7.10
N GLY A 1166 -51.20 6.47 7.83
CA GLY A 1166 -51.18 6.39 9.30
C GLY A 1166 -50.53 5.11 9.86
N PRO A 1167 -49.90 5.12 11.07
CA PRO A 1167 -49.16 3.97 11.59
C PRO A 1167 -50.12 2.85 12.03
N SER A 1168 -50.02 1.70 11.38
CA SER A 1168 -50.82 0.50 11.64
C SER A 1168 -50.07 -0.47 12.55
N LEU A 1169 -50.60 -0.70 13.76
CA LEU A 1169 -50.13 -1.72 14.70
C LEU A 1169 -51.02 -2.97 14.55
N LEU A 1170 -50.47 -4.06 14.03
CA LEU A 1170 -51.16 -5.35 13.91
C LEU A 1170 -50.49 -6.32 14.87
N VAL A 1171 -51.14 -6.66 15.99
CA VAL A 1171 -50.74 -7.77 16.85
C VAL A 1171 -51.10 -9.05 16.09
N ARG A 1172 -50.15 -9.61 15.36
CA ARG A 1172 -50.29 -10.95 14.77
C ARG A 1172 -50.04 -11.95 15.90
N PHE A 1173 -51.10 -12.65 16.33
CA PHE A 1173 -50.93 -13.98 16.90
C PHE A 1173 -50.22 -14.80 15.81
N ASP A 1174 -49.11 -15.45 16.15
CA ASP A 1174 -48.29 -16.20 15.21
C ASP A 1174 -49.18 -17.20 14.45
N GLU A 1175 -49.19 -17.16 13.11
CA GLU A 1175 -50.00 -18.05 12.26
C GLU A 1175 -49.61 -19.55 12.39
N ARG A 1176 -48.64 -19.86 13.27
CA ARG A 1176 -48.14 -21.20 13.57
C ARG A 1176 -48.75 -21.83 14.83
N GLU A 1177 -49.38 -21.05 15.71
CA GLU A 1177 -50.12 -21.57 16.85
C GLU A 1177 -51.61 -21.45 16.57
N THR A 1178 -52.18 -22.48 15.96
CA THR A 1178 -53.63 -22.66 15.94
C THR A 1178 -54.10 -22.89 17.37
N HIS A 1179 -54.44 -21.82 18.09
CA HIS A 1179 -55.05 -21.94 19.40
C HIS A 1179 -56.41 -22.63 19.21
N SER A 1180 -56.52 -23.85 19.71
CA SER A 1180 -57.82 -24.52 19.83
C SER A 1180 -58.62 -23.77 20.89
N PRO A 1181 -59.94 -23.54 20.72
CA PRO A 1181 -60.78 -22.92 21.74
C PRO A 1181 -60.84 -23.68 23.09
N ASP A 1182 -60.19 -24.85 23.18
CA ASP A 1182 -60.09 -25.70 24.37
C ASP A 1182 -58.71 -25.64 25.06
N GLU A 1183 -57.77 -24.79 24.61
CA GLU A 1183 -56.43 -24.69 25.20
C GLU A 1183 -56.29 -23.41 26.05
N PRO A 1184 -55.83 -23.50 27.32
CA PRO A 1184 -55.76 -22.35 28.19
C PRO A 1184 -54.69 -21.34 27.73
N VAL A 1185 -54.99 -20.06 27.89
CA VAL A 1185 -54.09 -18.94 27.62
C VAL A 1185 -52.89 -19.04 28.55
N SER A 1186 -51.71 -19.15 27.96
CA SER A 1186 -50.44 -19.32 28.68
C SER A 1186 -50.02 -18.06 29.43
N ILE A 1187 -49.20 -18.21 30.48
CA ILE A 1187 -48.63 -17.06 31.22
C ILE A 1187 -47.87 -16.13 30.29
N ARG A 1188 -47.21 -16.67 29.26
CA ARG A 1188 -46.52 -15.88 28.23
C ARG A 1188 -47.45 -14.92 27.51
N GLN A 1189 -48.62 -15.41 27.09
CA GLN A 1189 -49.63 -14.60 26.41
C GLN A 1189 -50.22 -13.57 27.37
N VAL A 1190 -50.48 -13.93 28.64
CA VAL A 1190 -50.96 -13.00 29.67
C VAL A 1190 -49.95 -11.89 29.94
N LEU A 1191 -48.67 -12.23 30.11
CA LEU A 1191 -47.57 -11.28 30.32
C LEU A 1191 -47.35 -10.38 29.10
N GLY A 1192 -47.44 -10.95 27.89
CA GLY A 1192 -47.38 -10.19 26.64
C GLY A 1192 -48.55 -9.22 26.50
N LEU A 1193 -49.77 -9.62 26.86
CA LEU A 1193 -50.95 -8.76 26.87
C LEU A 1193 -50.84 -7.66 27.95
N ALA A 1194 -50.36 -7.97 29.15
CA ALA A 1194 -50.10 -6.97 30.20
C ALA A 1194 -49.09 -5.91 29.74
N LEU A 1195 -47.99 -6.32 29.09
CA LEU A 1195 -47.02 -5.41 28.47
C LEU A 1195 -47.65 -4.52 27.40
N THR A 1196 -48.45 -5.12 26.51
CA THR A 1196 -48.99 -4.41 25.34
C THR A 1196 -50.12 -3.45 25.72
N THR A 1197 -50.91 -3.82 26.73
CA THR A 1197 -52.08 -3.04 27.18
C THR A 1197 -51.77 -2.09 28.33
N GLY A 1198 -50.68 -2.32 29.08
CA GLY A 1198 -50.36 -1.59 30.31
C GLY A 1198 -51.31 -1.90 31.47
N LEU A 1199 -52.11 -2.96 31.38
CA LEU A 1199 -53.02 -3.40 32.43
C LEU A 1199 -52.32 -4.37 33.39
N PRO A 1200 -52.62 -4.33 34.71
CA PRO A 1200 -52.14 -5.34 35.62
C PRO A 1200 -52.50 -6.75 35.14
N VAL A 1201 -51.59 -7.70 35.31
CA VAL A 1201 -51.75 -9.12 35.00
C VAL A 1201 -53.07 -9.64 35.58
N ALA A 1202 -53.42 -9.28 36.81
CA ALA A 1202 -54.70 -9.63 37.41
C ALA A 1202 -55.92 -9.07 36.63
N GLU A 1203 -55.80 -7.87 36.07
CA GLU A 1203 -56.84 -7.26 35.23
C GLU A 1203 -56.88 -7.88 33.82
N VAL A 1204 -55.74 -8.22 33.24
CA VAL A 1204 -55.66 -8.97 31.97
C VAL A 1204 -56.30 -10.34 32.12
N VAL A 1205 -56.00 -11.06 33.19
CA VAL A 1205 -56.61 -12.37 33.51
C VAL A 1205 -58.11 -12.22 33.69
N ALA A 1206 -58.57 -11.29 34.52
CA ALA A 1206 -59.99 -11.05 34.75
C ALA A 1206 -60.74 -10.74 33.44
N ARG A 1207 -60.14 -9.93 32.56
CA ARG A 1207 -60.74 -9.61 31.27
C ARG A 1207 -60.70 -10.76 30.25
N LEU A 1208 -59.69 -11.63 30.30
CA LEU A 1208 -59.65 -12.84 29.48
C LEU A 1208 -60.71 -13.85 29.95
N GLU A 1209 -60.88 -14.02 31.27
CA GLU A 1209 -61.91 -14.85 31.87
C GLU A 1209 -63.33 -14.31 31.57
N GLU A 1210 -63.54 -12.99 31.60
CA GLU A 1210 -64.80 -12.35 31.19
C GLU A 1210 -65.17 -12.62 29.71
N LEU A 1211 -64.19 -12.94 28.88
CA LEU A 1211 -64.37 -13.27 27.46
C LEU A 1211 -64.47 -14.79 27.19
N ASP A 1212 -64.64 -15.60 28.23
CA ASP A 1212 -64.68 -17.07 28.22
C ASP A 1212 -63.35 -17.74 27.80
N PHE A 1213 -62.19 -17.10 27.98
CA PHE A 1213 -60.90 -17.77 27.82
C PHE A 1213 -60.49 -18.46 29.12
N GLU A 1214 -60.14 -19.74 29.06
CA GLU A 1214 -59.48 -20.43 30.17
C GLU A 1214 -58.03 -19.91 30.26
N VAL A 1215 -57.56 -19.52 31.45
CA VAL A 1215 -56.19 -18.98 31.65
C VAL A 1215 -55.45 -19.93 32.58
N GLU A 1216 -54.16 -20.19 32.32
CA GLU A 1216 -53.35 -20.99 33.23
C GLU A 1216 -53.24 -20.36 34.63
N PRO A 1217 -53.00 -21.12 35.72
CA PRO A 1217 -52.85 -20.58 37.07
C PRO A 1217 -51.66 -19.60 37.17
N VAL A 1218 -51.94 -18.31 36.99
CA VAL A 1218 -50.94 -17.25 36.87
C VAL A 1218 -50.09 -17.11 38.13
N GLU A 1219 -50.68 -17.30 39.32
CA GLU A 1219 -49.97 -17.18 40.60
C GLU A 1219 -48.88 -18.27 40.76
N GLU A 1220 -49.21 -19.51 40.41
CA GLU A 1220 -48.27 -20.64 40.42
C GLU A 1220 -47.20 -20.50 39.32
N ALA A 1221 -47.60 -20.00 38.15
CA ALA A 1221 -46.70 -19.68 37.06
C ALA A 1221 -45.71 -18.57 37.46
N ILE A 1222 -46.17 -17.49 38.11
CA ILE A 1222 -45.34 -16.39 38.62
C ILE A 1222 -44.36 -16.90 39.68
N GLU A 1223 -44.78 -17.73 40.63
CA GLU A 1223 -43.90 -18.30 41.66
C GLU A 1223 -42.78 -19.17 41.04
N ARG A 1224 -43.14 -19.99 40.03
CA ARG A 1224 -42.20 -20.78 39.23
C ARG A 1224 -41.19 -19.91 38.47
N LEU A 1225 -41.65 -18.79 37.89
CA LEU A 1225 -40.80 -17.85 37.14
C LEU A 1225 -39.89 -17.03 38.08
N MET A 1226 -40.38 -16.64 39.26
CA MET A 1226 -39.64 -15.93 40.30
C MET A 1226 -38.40 -16.70 40.80
N GLY A 1227 -38.50 -18.03 40.90
CA GLY A 1227 -37.36 -18.90 41.24
C GLY A 1227 -36.25 -18.91 40.18
N ARG A 1228 -36.51 -18.38 38.98
CA ARG A 1228 -35.60 -18.36 37.83
C ARG A 1228 -34.99 -16.98 37.53
N VAL A 1229 -35.38 -15.91 38.24
CA VAL A 1229 -34.86 -14.56 38.01
C VAL A 1229 -33.44 -14.40 38.61
N PRO A 1230 -32.45 -13.86 37.87
CA PRO A 1230 -31.10 -13.58 38.38
C PRO A 1230 -31.10 -12.52 39.49
N ARG A 1231 -30.26 -12.71 40.52
CA ARG A 1231 -30.18 -11.81 41.70
C ARG A 1231 -28.76 -11.32 41.97
N VAL A 1232 -28.66 -10.11 42.53
CA VAL A 1232 -27.36 -9.50 42.93
C VAL A 1232 -26.83 -10.23 44.18
N GLY A 1233 -25.66 -10.87 44.07
CA GLY A 1233 -24.98 -11.55 45.18
C GLY A 1233 -25.45 -12.99 45.47
N GLY A 1234 -25.79 -13.76 44.43
CA GLY A 1234 -26.05 -15.20 44.51
C GLY A 1234 -24.78 -16.03 44.54
#